data_AF-A0A7J6TBW1-F1
#
_entry.id   AF-A0A7J6TBW1-F1
#
_cell.length_a   1.000
_cell.length_b   1.000
_cell.length_c   1.000
_cell.angle_alpha   90.00
_cell.angle_beta   90.00
_cell.angle_gamma   90.00
#
_symmetry.space_group_name_H-M   'P 1'
#
loop_
_entity.id
_entity.type
_entity.pdbx_description
1 polymer ?
#
loop_
_entity_poly.entity_id
_entity_poly.type
_entity_poly.pdbx_seq_one_letter_code
_entity_poly.pdbx_strand_id
1 'polypeptide(L)'
;YIGYTAFISGTKAERRRGRDYLNFLLDQREGEVNVNLDGREDVTAVETPEEYIGFITGHKGSELRSIEERTGTFCFVDGCDQSFVRDDGPWWGKGKGWGKGKGKGYSSWRDDRERARRRPRDGPPPRLLIFCYDSRRRDDAEEMVRDRIHRKIEQDKERGKGGLQRPFLNRHSNPEIETKRRERLGLPSIEEEDAMLAKQKAEQEAKERERKEAREQREAAARRSRSGSRRRSRSPDDRSPRERKRRRSRSESGRRSRSGSRRRSVSRSGGRRSDRSLSRQRSPREGRGDDRGRSPLSVDRESPKARSPRPEDSPAKNGKAPPSDGGDVEPMSPPKKSLGLPSMGDAPVPIASHADVRSLKGTVLSVDGSCVSQCTSAHPGGESESTGYLRKLFAERIVFLDGGMGTRIQADRLQEEDFRGEILKDHPKELKGDNDLLCLTRPDLVVKIHKEYLHAGADLIETNTFNGTTISQAEYQCESLVRDLNYQAAKLAKQACQEVEAETGQRRLVAGAIGPTSRTLSVSPSVEDSSYRNVTWNELVKSYYEQVEALIAGGSDVLLVETIFDTLNAKAALFAIDGYYEDHPQDPRLPTIISATIVDQSGRTLSGQTIDAFLVSVMHARPLCVGINCALGASQMRPFFETLAKLAPVYVHVYPNAGLPNAMGGYDETPESFGESLVLYAQDHLLNMVGGCCGTFPAHIEAVHERLKGFPPRPLHIRHDSVMRLSGLEPLYLTPELGFVNVGERCNLMGSLRFKKMVEQSRWDDALEVAKEQVENGAQVLDFNFDADLIDGQLAMGRFMRSCVTEPAIARVPFMIDSSKFKVIEEGLQAVQGRCIVNSLSLKVGEEDFIFHAKLVRKYGAALVCMAFDEEGQAATFDDKIRICERTYDILTTKCGYMGHDIIFDCNILTIATGMEEHNNYGKDFIDAVEVVRRKCPGCYTSGGLSNLSFSFRGLNELREAMHSVFLYHAIPKGLTMAIVNAGALPIYTDIPDDMRQLLEDVVMNVAPEATEKLLEFASELKDKKAQKGGAGGATKAVEEWRTQGVEKRLEHSLVKGIDKFIVDDVQECLDDLQLKPLEVIEGPLMAGMSVVGDLFGSGKMFLPQVIKSARVMKKAVAHLVPIMEIENRRKALEEGLDPDRPNWAGTVLLATVKGDVHDIGKNIVGVVLGCNNYRVIDLGVMVPCDQILKKAKEEEADVIGLSGLITPSLDEMV
;
A
#
# COMPACT_ATOMS: atom_id res chain seq x y z
N TYR A 1 24.01 -22.31 -5.34
CA TYR A 1 23.85 -22.68 -6.76
C TYR A 1 23.93 -21.40 -7.57
N ILE A 2 24.70 -21.34 -8.66
CA ILE A 2 24.86 -20.11 -9.46
C ILE A 2 24.78 -20.48 -10.94
N GLY A 3 23.74 -20.03 -11.64
CA GLY A 3 23.51 -20.39 -13.05
C GLY A 3 23.47 -21.91 -13.25
N TYR A 4 24.35 -22.43 -14.10
CA TYR A 4 24.52 -23.87 -14.35
C TYR A 4 25.46 -24.57 -13.35
N THR A 5 26.05 -23.85 -12.40
CA THR A 5 27.16 -24.33 -11.55
C THR A 5 26.74 -24.60 -10.11
N ALA A 6 26.99 -25.85 -9.66
CA ALA A 6 26.77 -26.29 -8.29
C ALA A 6 28.08 -26.34 -7.49
N PHE A 7 28.30 -25.34 -6.63
CA PHE A 7 29.36 -25.36 -5.63
C PHE A 7 28.96 -26.23 -4.44
N ILE A 8 29.81 -27.19 -4.05
CA ILE A 8 29.55 -28.15 -2.95
C ILE A 8 30.74 -28.15 -1.98
N SER A 9 30.52 -27.69 -0.75
CA SER A 9 31.50 -27.67 0.35
C SER A 9 31.24 -28.82 1.35
N GLY A 10 32.00 -28.88 2.45
CA GLY A 10 31.96 -29.98 3.43
C GLY A 10 33.12 -30.99 3.26
N THR A 11 33.08 -32.12 3.99
CA THR A 11 34.11 -33.17 3.95
C THR A 11 34.15 -33.92 2.61
N LYS A 12 35.20 -34.73 2.39
CA LYS A 12 35.34 -35.56 1.16
C LYS A 12 34.18 -36.55 0.97
N ALA A 13 33.54 -37.00 2.06
CA ALA A 13 32.37 -37.88 1.99
C ALA A 13 31.09 -37.09 1.65
N GLU A 14 30.86 -35.94 2.28
CA GLU A 14 29.69 -35.09 2.01
C GLU A 14 29.73 -34.49 0.60
N ARG A 15 30.90 -34.03 0.13
CA ARG A 15 31.07 -33.55 -1.26
C ARG A 15 30.89 -34.64 -2.31
N ARG A 16 31.03 -35.92 -1.94
CA ARG A 16 30.64 -37.06 -2.79
C ARG A 16 29.11 -37.23 -2.75
N ARG A 17 28.53 -37.42 -1.56
CA ARG A 17 27.06 -37.59 -1.40
C ARG A 17 26.25 -36.47 -2.05
N GLY A 18 26.62 -35.21 -1.85
CA GLY A 18 25.95 -34.06 -2.46
C GLY A 18 26.05 -34.01 -3.99
N ARG A 19 27.12 -34.56 -4.58
CA ARG A 19 27.22 -34.76 -6.03
C ARG A 19 26.32 -35.91 -6.49
N ASP A 20 26.33 -37.03 -5.77
CA ASP A 20 25.52 -38.19 -6.10
C ASP A 20 24.01 -37.84 -6.04
N TYR A 21 23.57 -37.11 -5.01
CA TYR A 21 22.19 -36.60 -4.90
C TYR A 21 21.84 -35.60 -6.01
N LEU A 22 22.75 -34.67 -6.35
CA LEU A 22 22.51 -33.73 -7.44
C LEU A 22 22.37 -34.46 -8.78
N ASN A 23 23.20 -35.48 -9.03
CA ASN A 23 23.05 -36.33 -10.21
C ASN A 23 21.68 -37.02 -10.21
N PHE A 24 21.25 -37.61 -9.09
CA PHE A 24 19.91 -38.24 -9.00
C PHE A 24 18.78 -37.25 -9.32
N LEU A 25 18.86 -36.00 -8.85
CA LEU A 25 17.87 -34.96 -9.15
C LEU A 25 17.93 -34.48 -10.61
N LEU A 26 19.08 -34.57 -11.28
CA LEU A 26 19.22 -34.25 -12.70
C LEU A 26 18.70 -35.41 -13.57
N ASP A 27 19.11 -36.65 -13.28
CA ASP A 27 18.68 -37.87 -13.96
C ASP A 27 17.15 -38.04 -13.87
N GLN A 28 16.54 -37.68 -12.73
CA GLN A 28 15.08 -37.69 -12.52
C GLN A 28 14.30 -36.77 -13.48
N ARG A 29 14.97 -35.76 -14.07
CA ARG A 29 14.34 -34.89 -15.08
C ARG A 29 14.25 -35.53 -16.46
N GLU A 30 15.01 -36.60 -16.71
CA GLU A 30 15.07 -37.31 -17.98
C GLU A 30 14.41 -38.71 -17.89
N GLY A 31 14.37 -39.34 -16.71
CA GLY A 31 13.69 -40.63 -16.54
C GLY A 31 13.75 -41.23 -15.13
N GLU A 32 13.80 -42.57 -15.08
CA GLU A 32 13.88 -43.34 -13.84
C GLU A 32 15.33 -43.45 -13.35
N VAL A 33 15.56 -43.12 -12.07
CA VAL A 33 16.91 -43.07 -11.48
C VAL A 33 17.26 -44.41 -10.83
N ASN A 34 18.38 -45.00 -11.23
CA ASN A 34 18.88 -46.25 -10.66
C ASN A 34 19.86 -45.97 -9.52
N VAL A 35 19.40 -46.06 -8.27
CA VAL A 35 20.24 -45.84 -7.07
C VAL A 35 20.61 -47.17 -6.42
N ASN A 36 21.91 -47.46 -6.34
CA ASN A 36 22.39 -48.56 -5.50
C ASN A 36 22.32 -48.16 -4.01
N LEU A 37 21.76 -49.04 -3.17
CA LEU A 37 21.58 -48.86 -1.73
C LEU A 37 22.61 -49.67 -0.90
N ASP A 38 23.34 -50.60 -1.52
CA ASP A 38 24.29 -51.47 -0.81
C ASP A 38 25.41 -50.64 -0.16
N GLY A 39 25.57 -50.79 1.16
CA GLY A 39 26.59 -50.09 1.94
C GLY A 39 26.34 -48.58 2.15
N ARG A 40 25.13 -48.07 1.87
CA ARG A 40 24.77 -46.67 2.11
C ARG A 40 24.19 -46.46 3.51
N GLU A 41 24.92 -45.71 4.33
CA GLU A 41 24.47 -45.26 5.66
C GLU A 41 23.59 -43.98 5.58
N ASP A 42 23.54 -43.33 4.42
CA ASP A 42 22.97 -42.01 4.16
C ASP A 42 21.56 -42.05 3.53
N VAL A 43 20.87 -43.18 3.68
CA VAL A 43 19.52 -43.44 3.16
C VAL A 43 18.70 -44.26 4.15
N THR A 44 17.39 -44.04 4.20
CA THR A 44 16.40 -44.91 4.84
C THR A 44 15.29 -45.25 3.86
N ALA A 45 14.85 -46.51 3.83
CA ALA A 45 13.73 -46.96 3.02
C ALA A 45 12.47 -47.17 3.88
N VAL A 46 11.51 -46.25 3.77
CA VAL A 46 10.21 -46.32 4.45
C VAL A 46 9.24 -47.09 3.56
N GLU A 47 8.92 -48.34 3.94
CA GLU A 47 7.85 -49.10 3.30
C GLU A 47 6.55 -48.28 3.30
N THR A 48 5.85 -48.25 2.17
CA THR A 48 4.65 -47.42 1.99
C THR A 48 3.54 -48.22 1.30
N PRO A 49 2.31 -48.30 1.86
CA PRO A 49 1.22 -48.95 1.16
C PRO A 49 0.84 -48.16 -0.10
N GLU A 50 0.71 -48.85 -1.23
CA GLU A 50 0.49 -48.29 -2.57
C GLU A 50 -0.69 -47.29 -2.62
N GLU A 51 -1.76 -47.58 -1.87
CA GLU A 51 -2.96 -46.77 -1.74
C GLU A 51 -2.78 -45.41 -1.00
N TYR A 52 -1.66 -45.21 -0.30
CA TYR A 52 -1.35 -43.96 0.39
C TYR A 52 -0.22 -43.14 -0.25
N ILE A 53 0.49 -43.65 -1.27
CA ILE A 53 1.58 -42.92 -1.94
C ILE A 53 1.12 -41.54 -2.40
N GLY A 54 -0.01 -41.46 -3.12
CA GLY A 54 -0.54 -40.19 -3.64
C GLY A 54 -0.92 -39.17 -2.57
N PHE A 55 -1.11 -39.58 -1.32
CA PHE A 55 -1.34 -38.68 -0.18
C PHE A 55 -0.05 -38.19 0.47
N ILE A 56 1.02 -39.00 0.44
CA ILE A 56 2.35 -38.62 0.92
C ILE A 56 3.02 -37.69 -0.09
N THR A 57 2.91 -37.98 -1.39
CA THR A 57 3.43 -37.10 -2.44
C THR A 57 2.63 -35.81 -2.55
N GLY A 58 1.31 -35.89 -2.40
CA GLY A 58 0.40 -34.78 -2.65
C GLY A 58 0.27 -34.43 -4.15
N HIS A 59 -0.55 -33.41 -4.44
CA HIS A 59 -0.82 -32.97 -5.80
C HIS A 59 0.44 -32.35 -6.43
N LYS A 60 0.89 -32.89 -7.57
CA LYS A 60 2.17 -32.53 -8.22
C LYS A 60 3.39 -32.58 -7.27
N GLY A 61 3.39 -33.46 -6.27
CA GLY A 61 4.52 -33.61 -5.33
C GLY A 61 4.62 -32.51 -4.26
N SER A 62 3.58 -31.70 -4.04
CA SER A 62 3.63 -30.56 -3.09
C SER A 62 3.94 -30.96 -1.65
N GLU A 63 3.40 -32.09 -1.20
CA GLU A 63 3.53 -32.55 0.18
C GLU A 63 4.86 -33.23 0.45
N LEU A 64 5.44 -33.87 -0.58
CA LEU A 64 6.80 -34.41 -0.49
C LEU A 64 7.82 -33.28 -0.35
N ARG A 65 7.71 -32.25 -1.22
CA ARG A 65 8.58 -31.07 -1.14
C ARG A 65 8.47 -30.35 0.19
N SER A 66 7.29 -30.25 0.79
CA SER A 66 7.15 -29.68 2.13
C SER A 66 7.86 -30.50 3.22
N ILE A 67 7.97 -31.83 3.08
CA ILE A 67 8.78 -32.66 3.99
C ILE A 67 10.28 -32.44 3.72
N GLU A 68 10.69 -32.46 2.45
CA GLU A 68 12.08 -32.24 2.01
C GLU A 68 12.62 -30.86 2.45
N GLU A 69 11.86 -29.79 2.24
CA GLU A 69 12.20 -28.42 2.63
C GLU A 69 12.33 -28.26 4.15
N ARG A 70 11.41 -28.87 4.93
CA ARG A 70 11.39 -28.77 6.40
C ARG A 70 12.50 -29.54 7.10
N THR A 71 13.01 -30.59 6.46
CA THR A 71 14.00 -31.52 7.07
C THR A 71 15.38 -31.39 6.44
N GLY A 72 15.49 -30.97 5.18
CA GLY A 72 16.73 -30.96 4.41
C GLY A 72 17.11 -32.34 3.87
N THR A 73 16.11 -33.15 3.48
CA THR A 73 16.29 -34.48 2.89
C THR A 73 15.85 -34.51 1.42
N PHE A 74 16.24 -35.55 0.68
CA PHE A 74 15.71 -35.83 -0.66
C PHE A 74 14.91 -37.14 -0.67
N CYS A 75 13.72 -37.13 -1.26
CA CYS A 75 12.72 -38.19 -1.13
C CYS A 75 12.30 -38.76 -2.49
N PHE A 76 12.61 -40.04 -2.74
CA PHE A 76 12.32 -40.72 -4.01
C PHE A 76 11.36 -41.90 -3.79
N VAL A 77 10.38 -42.08 -4.69
CA VAL A 77 9.46 -43.24 -4.63
C VAL A 77 10.00 -44.36 -5.52
N ASP A 78 10.28 -45.50 -4.90
CA ASP A 78 10.74 -46.73 -5.53
C ASP A 78 9.56 -47.57 -6.07
N GLY A 79 9.64 -47.95 -7.35
CA GLY A 79 8.78 -48.97 -7.97
C GLY A 79 7.32 -48.58 -8.22
N CYS A 80 7.04 -47.70 -9.19
CA CYS A 80 5.65 -47.46 -9.63
C CYS A 80 5.48 -47.23 -11.15
N ASP A 81 5.27 -48.34 -11.88
CA ASP A 81 4.87 -48.44 -13.30
C ASP A 81 3.98 -47.27 -13.79
N GLN A 82 4.47 -46.53 -14.80
CA GLN A 82 4.12 -45.13 -15.14
C GLN A 82 2.69 -44.89 -15.67
N SER A 83 1.82 -45.90 -15.66
CA SER A 83 0.44 -45.81 -16.18
C SER A 83 -0.49 -44.81 -15.45
N PHE A 84 -0.06 -44.26 -14.32
CA PHE A 84 -0.80 -43.26 -13.53
C PHE A 84 -0.44 -41.79 -13.80
N VAL A 85 0.60 -41.50 -14.59
CA VAL A 85 1.09 -40.12 -14.80
C VAL A 85 1.34 -39.82 -16.29
N ARG A 86 0.31 -40.03 -17.13
CA ARG A 86 0.25 -39.49 -18.50
C ARG A 86 -1.15 -38.99 -18.86
N ASP A 87 -1.40 -37.72 -18.55
CA ASP A 87 -2.07 -36.82 -19.49
C ASP A 87 -0.94 -35.96 -20.08
N ASP A 88 -0.63 -36.13 -21.37
CA ASP A 88 0.67 -35.74 -21.92
C ASP A 88 0.83 -34.23 -22.13
N GLY A 89 1.70 -33.61 -21.32
CA GLY A 89 2.22 -32.27 -21.51
C GLY A 89 3.56 -32.08 -20.77
N PRO A 90 4.70 -31.86 -21.47
CA PRO A 90 6.00 -31.74 -20.82
C PRO A 90 6.11 -30.45 -19.98
N TRP A 91 6.87 -30.51 -18.89
CA TRP A 91 6.98 -29.43 -17.89
C TRP A 91 7.69 -28.16 -18.39
N TRP A 92 8.24 -28.16 -19.60
CA TRP A 92 8.63 -26.97 -20.37
C TRP A 92 8.40 -27.27 -21.86
N GLY A 93 7.95 -26.27 -22.65
CA GLY A 93 7.33 -26.56 -23.95
C GLY A 93 7.72 -25.66 -25.13
N LYS A 94 7.46 -26.18 -26.34
CA LYS A 94 7.33 -25.46 -27.63
C LYS A 94 6.56 -26.40 -28.59
N GLY A 95 5.40 -25.97 -29.11
CA GLY A 95 4.46 -26.86 -29.82
C GLY A 95 4.60 -26.90 -31.35
N LYS A 96 3.94 -27.90 -31.98
CA LYS A 96 3.67 -27.97 -33.43
C LYS A 96 2.28 -28.59 -33.71
N GLY A 97 1.55 -28.03 -34.67
CA GLY A 97 0.52 -28.71 -35.49
C GLY A 97 -0.80 -29.14 -34.82
N TRP A 98 -1.83 -28.27 -34.83
CA TRP A 98 -3.22 -28.70 -34.62
C TRP A 98 -3.86 -29.20 -35.93
N GLY A 99 -3.83 -30.51 -36.15
CA GLY A 99 -4.66 -31.19 -37.16
C GLY A 99 -6.10 -31.36 -36.66
N LYS A 100 -7.10 -31.16 -37.53
CA LYS A 100 -8.53 -31.25 -37.14
C LYS A 100 -8.97 -32.70 -36.87
N GLY A 101 -9.33 -33.01 -35.62
CA GLY A 101 -10.02 -34.25 -35.22
C GLY A 101 -11.26 -33.96 -34.34
N LYS A 102 -12.32 -34.76 -34.43
CA LYS A 102 -13.61 -34.49 -33.77
C LYS A 102 -13.89 -35.38 -32.53
N GLY A 103 -13.78 -34.78 -31.34
CA GLY A 103 -14.75 -34.93 -30.25
C GLY A 103 -14.62 -36.09 -29.24
N LYS A 104 -15.52 -36.03 -28.23
CA LYS A 104 -15.75 -36.92 -27.07
C LYS A 104 -14.89 -36.72 -25.80
N GLY A 105 -15.38 -35.86 -24.91
CA GLY A 105 -15.72 -36.16 -23.50
C GLY A 105 -14.65 -36.66 -22.53
N TYR A 106 -14.43 -35.90 -21.45
CA TYR A 106 -13.72 -36.37 -20.25
C TYR A 106 -14.56 -37.39 -19.45
N SER A 107 -13.89 -38.42 -18.93
CA SER A 107 -14.46 -39.49 -18.10
C SER A 107 -14.49 -39.12 -16.60
N SER A 108 -15.16 -39.96 -15.79
CA SER A 108 -15.34 -39.72 -14.35
C SER A 108 -14.44 -40.61 -13.49
N TRP A 109 -14.14 -40.15 -12.28
CA TRP A 109 -13.34 -40.78 -11.19
C TRP A 109 -13.64 -42.27 -10.83
N ARG A 110 -14.58 -42.95 -11.50
CA ARG A 110 -14.81 -44.39 -11.34
C ARG A 110 -13.87 -45.24 -12.20
N ASP A 111 -13.50 -44.79 -13.38
CA ASP A 111 -12.87 -45.65 -14.39
C ASP A 111 -11.42 -46.04 -14.01
N ASP A 112 -10.72 -45.19 -13.26
CA ASP A 112 -9.34 -45.45 -12.80
C ASP A 112 -9.26 -46.59 -11.77
N ARG A 113 -10.32 -46.80 -10.98
CA ARG A 113 -10.40 -47.88 -9.99
C ARG A 113 -10.42 -49.28 -10.61
N GLU A 114 -10.84 -49.41 -11.87
CA GLU A 114 -10.79 -50.69 -12.58
C GLU A 114 -9.45 -50.93 -13.28
N ARG A 115 -8.72 -49.86 -13.65
CA ARG A 115 -7.35 -49.96 -14.19
C ARG A 115 -6.35 -50.39 -13.12
N ALA A 116 -6.47 -49.86 -11.90
CA ALA A 116 -5.63 -50.18 -10.75
C ALA A 116 -5.55 -51.69 -10.41
N ARG A 117 -6.53 -52.50 -10.85
CA ARG A 117 -6.61 -53.94 -10.55
C ARG A 117 -5.76 -54.84 -11.48
N ARG A 118 -4.89 -54.29 -12.34
CA ARG A 118 -4.21 -55.03 -13.42
C ARG A 118 -2.67 -55.16 -13.30
N ARG A 119 -2.07 -54.98 -12.12
CA ARG A 119 -0.65 -55.36 -11.90
C ARG A 119 -0.48 -56.88 -11.74
N PRO A 120 0.64 -57.47 -12.25
CA PRO A 120 1.15 -58.75 -11.78
C PRO A 120 1.42 -58.71 -10.27
N ARG A 121 1.32 -59.86 -9.58
CA ARG A 121 1.16 -59.87 -8.11
C ARG A 121 2.46 -59.99 -7.31
N ASP A 122 3.60 -60.05 -8.00
CA ASP A 122 4.85 -60.63 -7.48
C ASP A 122 6.03 -59.64 -7.46
N GLY A 123 5.76 -58.33 -7.55
CA GLY A 123 6.75 -57.27 -7.34
C GLY A 123 6.94 -56.92 -5.85
N PRO A 124 8.10 -56.33 -5.46
CA PRO A 124 8.28 -55.81 -4.10
C PRO A 124 7.29 -54.66 -3.82
N PRO A 125 6.90 -54.43 -2.55
CA PRO A 125 6.05 -53.30 -2.20
C PRO A 125 6.80 -51.97 -2.45
N PRO A 126 6.11 -50.91 -2.88
CA PRO A 126 6.74 -49.62 -3.11
C PRO A 126 7.28 -49.00 -1.82
N ARG A 127 8.40 -48.27 -1.94
CA ARG A 127 9.14 -47.69 -0.82
C ARG A 127 9.38 -46.21 -1.05
N LEU A 128 9.40 -45.41 0.02
CA LEU A 128 9.94 -44.06 -0.04
C LEU A 128 11.39 -44.09 0.47
N LEU A 129 12.33 -43.74 -0.41
CA LEU A 129 13.75 -43.64 -0.12
C LEU A 129 14.08 -42.21 0.31
N ILE A 130 14.46 -42.03 1.56
CA ILE A 130 14.80 -40.73 2.17
C ILE A 130 16.32 -40.66 2.30
N PHE A 131 16.97 -39.75 1.57
CA PHE A 131 18.41 -39.53 1.57
C PHE A 131 18.78 -38.27 2.35
N CYS A 132 19.77 -38.38 3.25
CA CYS A 132 20.44 -37.25 3.86
C CYS A 132 21.81 -37.67 4.42
N TYR A 133 22.75 -36.73 4.45
CA TYR A 133 24.07 -36.95 5.07
C TYR A 133 24.05 -36.81 6.61
N ASP A 134 23.02 -36.18 7.16
CA ASP A 134 22.74 -36.04 8.59
C ASP A 134 21.65 -37.04 8.97
N SER A 135 21.97 -37.99 9.86
CA SER A 135 21.04 -39.04 10.24
C SER A 135 19.81 -38.49 10.96
N ARG A 136 19.94 -37.40 11.74
CA ARG A 136 18.82 -36.86 12.52
C ARG A 136 17.71 -36.37 11.61
N ARG A 137 18.06 -35.53 10.63
CA ARG A 137 17.14 -34.99 9.62
C ARG A 137 16.41 -36.07 8.82
N ARG A 138 17.13 -37.15 8.48
CA ARG A 138 16.56 -38.32 7.80
C ARG A 138 15.56 -39.06 8.69
N ASP A 139 15.88 -39.23 9.96
CA ASP A 139 15.04 -39.92 10.93
C ASP A 139 13.79 -39.06 11.27
N ASP A 140 13.94 -37.72 11.37
CA ASP A 140 12.83 -36.74 11.47
C ASP A 140 11.87 -36.83 10.26
N ALA A 141 12.43 -36.94 9.04
CA ALA A 141 11.66 -37.10 7.81
C ALA A 141 10.93 -38.45 7.72
N GLU A 142 11.55 -39.53 8.19
CA GLU A 142 10.89 -40.84 8.34
C GLU A 142 9.71 -40.74 9.32
N GLU A 143 9.88 -40.10 10.47
CA GLU A 143 8.80 -39.90 11.44
C GLU A 143 7.64 -39.10 10.82
N MET A 144 7.93 -37.97 10.15
CA MET A 144 6.91 -37.16 9.46
C MET A 144 6.12 -37.95 8.41
N VAL A 145 6.77 -38.86 7.65
CA VAL A 145 6.11 -39.72 6.66
C VAL A 145 5.23 -40.78 7.34
N ARG A 146 5.77 -41.48 8.35
CA ARG A 146 5.04 -42.53 9.09
C ARG A 146 3.82 -41.98 9.81
N ASP A 147 3.96 -40.83 10.45
CA ASP A 147 2.89 -40.18 11.20
C ASP A 147 1.78 -39.63 10.26
N ARG A 148 2.16 -39.21 9.05
CA ARG A 148 1.23 -38.83 7.98
C ARG A 148 0.44 -40.03 7.43
N ILE A 149 1.09 -41.19 7.25
CA ILE A 149 0.42 -42.46 6.92
C ILE A 149 -0.56 -42.85 8.04
N HIS A 150 -0.13 -42.80 9.30
CA HIS A 150 -0.95 -43.20 10.45
C HIS A 150 -2.22 -42.35 10.57
N ARG A 151 -2.10 -41.01 10.52
CA ARG A 151 -3.26 -40.10 10.51
C ARG A 151 -4.20 -40.34 9.33
N LYS A 152 -3.68 -40.73 8.16
CA LYS A 152 -4.51 -41.07 6.99
C LYS A 152 -5.29 -42.37 7.17
N ILE A 153 -4.69 -43.37 7.81
CA ILE A 153 -5.31 -44.66 8.15
C ILE A 153 -6.46 -44.46 9.14
N GLU A 154 -6.26 -43.69 10.23
CA GLU A 154 -7.33 -43.41 11.19
C GLU A 154 -8.52 -42.68 10.52
N GLN A 155 -8.26 -41.65 9.70
CA GLN A 155 -9.34 -40.95 9.00
C GLN A 155 -10.16 -41.86 8.05
N ASP A 156 -9.57 -42.88 7.43
CA ASP A 156 -10.34 -43.82 6.58
C ASP A 156 -10.96 -44.99 7.35
N LYS A 157 -10.48 -45.30 8.57
CA LYS A 157 -11.20 -46.14 9.55
C LYS A 157 -12.47 -45.44 10.03
N GLU A 158 -12.37 -44.18 10.48
CA GLU A 158 -13.52 -43.35 10.90
C GLU A 158 -14.58 -43.22 9.78
N ARG A 159 -14.12 -43.14 8.53
CA ARG A 159 -14.98 -43.05 7.33
C ARG A 159 -15.47 -44.41 6.82
N GLY A 160 -15.26 -45.49 7.58
CA GLY A 160 -15.84 -46.82 7.32
C GLY A 160 -15.30 -47.53 6.07
N LYS A 161 -14.08 -47.22 5.62
CA LYS A 161 -13.51 -47.79 4.37
C LYS A 161 -12.56 -48.97 4.58
N GLY A 162 -12.22 -49.32 5.82
CA GLY A 162 -11.23 -50.35 6.11
C GLY A 162 -11.65 -51.76 5.69
N GLY A 163 -11.00 -52.32 4.66
CA GLY A 163 -11.18 -53.69 4.20
C GLY A 163 -9.84 -54.36 3.93
N LEU A 164 -9.59 -55.50 4.60
CA LEU A 164 -8.32 -56.23 4.71
C LEU A 164 -7.20 -55.45 5.43
N GLN A 165 -6.90 -55.86 6.67
CA GLN A 165 -5.67 -55.47 7.38
C GLN A 165 -4.49 -56.35 6.96
N ARG A 166 -3.30 -55.75 6.89
CA ARG A 166 -2.06 -56.35 7.42
C ARG A 166 -1.50 -55.40 8.48
N PRO A 167 -0.87 -55.91 9.56
CA PRO A 167 -0.40 -55.06 10.66
C PRO A 167 0.87 -54.29 10.26
N PHE A 168 0.70 -53.08 9.73
CA PHE A 168 1.80 -52.26 9.21
C PHE A 168 2.67 -51.62 10.30
N LEU A 169 2.10 -51.44 11.50
CA LEU A 169 2.78 -50.92 12.68
C LEU A 169 2.49 -51.86 13.86
N ASN A 170 3.37 -52.85 14.05
CA ASN A 170 3.41 -53.65 15.28
C ASN A 170 4.85 -54.06 15.65
N ARG A 171 5.74 -53.06 15.65
CA ARG A 171 6.94 -53.04 16.51
C ARG A 171 6.75 -51.83 17.42
N HIS A 172 6.93 -52.03 18.73
CA HIS A 172 6.82 -50.95 19.70
C HIS A 172 7.85 -49.84 19.40
N SER A 173 7.47 -48.59 19.63
CA SER A 173 8.42 -47.52 19.89
C SER A 173 9.39 -48.01 20.98
N ASN A 174 10.70 -48.01 20.68
CA ASN A 174 11.69 -48.61 21.57
C ASN A 174 11.69 -47.85 22.91
N PRO A 175 11.29 -48.46 24.05
CA PRO A 175 11.09 -47.72 25.29
C PRO A 175 12.34 -46.98 25.76
N GLU A 176 13.53 -47.55 25.53
CA GLU A 176 14.80 -46.88 25.86
C GLU A 176 14.96 -45.51 25.18
N ILE A 177 14.42 -45.32 23.96
CA ILE A 177 14.58 -44.07 23.22
C ILE A 177 13.71 -42.98 23.85
N GLU A 178 12.48 -43.31 24.24
CA GLU A 178 11.57 -42.38 24.93
C GLU A 178 12.06 -42.07 26.35
N THR A 179 12.60 -43.05 27.09
CA THR A 179 13.25 -42.82 28.39
C THR A 179 14.45 -41.89 28.25
N LYS A 180 15.38 -42.18 27.32
CA LYS A 180 16.58 -41.34 27.08
C LYS A 180 16.22 -39.94 26.53
N ARG A 181 15.09 -39.79 25.85
CA ARG A 181 14.52 -38.50 25.42
C ARG A 181 14.02 -37.69 26.63
N ARG A 182 13.28 -38.32 27.55
CA ARG A 182 12.76 -37.67 28.77
C ARG A 182 13.88 -37.26 29.73
N GLU A 183 14.84 -38.14 29.97
CA GLU A 183 16.04 -37.84 30.77
C GLU A 183 16.82 -36.64 30.20
N ARG A 184 16.98 -36.55 28.88
CA ARG A 184 17.66 -35.41 28.22
C ARG A 184 16.88 -34.08 28.30
N LEU A 185 15.56 -34.14 28.43
CA LEU A 185 14.70 -32.95 28.44
C LEU A 185 14.27 -32.54 29.85
N GLY A 186 14.72 -33.25 30.90
CA GLY A 186 14.30 -33.00 32.28
C GLY A 186 12.80 -33.28 32.52
N LEU A 187 12.18 -34.11 31.67
CA LEU A 187 10.76 -34.43 31.75
C LEU A 187 10.51 -35.61 32.72
N PRO A 188 9.33 -35.66 33.37
CA PRO A 188 8.96 -36.79 34.22
C PRO A 188 9.03 -38.13 33.47
N SER A 189 9.29 -39.20 34.23
CA SER A 189 9.14 -40.56 33.71
C SER A 189 7.69 -40.81 33.28
N ILE A 190 7.48 -41.79 32.39
CA ILE A 190 6.15 -42.11 31.88
C ILE A 190 5.19 -42.46 33.03
N GLU A 191 5.68 -43.16 34.05
CA GLU A 191 4.89 -43.55 35.23
C GLU A 191 4.52 -42.35 36.12
N GLU A 192 5.38 -41.33 36.22
CA GLU A 192 5.07 -40.08 36.94
C GLU A 192 4.11 -39.19 36.15
N GLU A 193 4.24 -39.12 34.82
CA GLU A 193 3.33 -38.37 33.95
C GLU A 193 1.93 -39.00 33.94
N ASP A 194 1.83 -40.34 33.81
CA ASP A 194 0.56 -41.06 33.93
C ASP A 194 -0.06 -40.90 35.32
N ALA A 195 0.74 -40.87 36.39
CA ALA A 195 0.25 -40.59 37.74
C ALA A 195 -0.26 -39.14 37.89
N MET A 196 0.42 -38.15 37.29
CA MET A 196 -0.07 -36.77 37.24
C MET A 196 -1.35 -36.63 36.42
N LEU A 197 -1.41 -37.25 35.24
CA LEU A 197 -2.60 -37.25 34.38
C LEU A 197 -3.79 -37.95 35.05
N ALA A 198 -3.57 -39.09 35.71
CA ALA A 198 -4.60 -39.76 36.50
C ALA A 198 -5.13 -38.87 37.63
N LYS A 199 -4.24 -38.15 38.34
CA LYS A 199 -4.62 -37.21 39.40
C LYS A 199 -5.37 -35.99 38.86
N GLN A 200 -4.89 -35.37 37.78
CA GLN A 200 -5.57 -34.24 37.12
C GLN A 200 -6.95 -34.65 36.59
N LYS A 201 -7.07 -35.85 36.02
CA LYS A 201 -8.34 -36.39 35.54
C LYS A 201 -9.31 -36.68 36.69
N ALA A 202 -8.83 -37.25 37.80
CA ALA A 202 -9.64 -37.43 39.01
C ALA A 202 -10.12 -36.07 39.58
N GLU A 203 -9.29 -35.04 39.57
CA GLU A 203 -9.71 -33.68 39.94
C GLU A 203 -10.70 -33.06 38.95
N GLN A 204 -10.55 -33.28 37.64
CA GLN A 204 -11.53 -32.85 36.64
C GLN A 204 -12.87 -33.55 36.83
N GLU A 205 -12.88 -34.88 37.00
CA GLU A 205 -14.11 -35.65 37.27
C GLU A 205 -14.77 -35.24 38.59
N ALA A 206 -13.99 -34.88 39.62
CA ALA A 206 -14.52 -34.30 40.85
C ALA A 206 -15.15 -32.92 40.61
N LYS A 207 -14.44 -32.01 39.93
CA LYS A 207 -14.92 -30.66 39.58
C LYS A 207 -16.13 -30.70 38.64
N GLU A 208 -16.25 -31.70 37.76
CA GLU A 208 -17.44 -31.95 36.95
C GLU A 208 -18.61 -32.47 37.78
N ARG A 209 -18.37 -33.37 38.75
CA ARG A 209 -19.41 -33.81 39.69
C ARG A 209 -19.93 -32.65 40.54
N GLU A 210 -19.05 -31.83 41.11
CA GLU A 210 -19.45 -30.60 41.82
C GLU A 210 -20.22 -29.64 40.92
N ARG A 211 -19.76 -29.38 39.68
CA ARG A 211 -20.49 -28.53 38.72
C ARG A 211 -21.87 -29.11 38.36
N LYS A 212 -21.98 -30.43 38.24
CA LYS A 212 -23.23 -31.12 37.96
C LYS A 212 -24.18 -31.08 39.16
N GLU A 213 -23.70 -31.35 40.37
CA GLU A 213 -24.49 -31.22 41.59
C GLU A 213 -24.91 -29.78 41.85
N ALA A 214 -24.02 -28.80 41.68
CA ALA A 214 -24.35 -27.37 41.77
C ALA A 214 -25.38 -26.95 40.70
N ARG A 215 -25.32 -27.53 39.49
CA ARG A 215 -26.34 -27.34 38.45
C ARG A 215 -27.67 -27.99 38.84
N GLU A 216 -27.67 -29.23 39.32
CA GLU A 216 -28.88 -29.92 39.76
C GLU A 216 -29.51 -29.25 40.99
N GLN A 217 -28.71 -28.71 41.90
CA GLN A 217 -29.15 -27.85 43.00
C GLN A 217 -29.73 -26.51 42.50
N ARG A 218 -29.11 -25.84 41.52
CA ARG A 218 -29.65 -24.63 40.87
C ARG A 218 -30.95 -24.91 40.12
N GLU A 219 -31.05 -26.03 39.40
CA GLU A 219 -32.29 -26.46 38.73
C GLU A 219 -33.37 -26.86 39.75
N ALA A 220 -33.01 -27.52 40.86
CA ALA A 220 -33.92 -27.82 41.97
C ALA A 220 -34.39 -26.56 42.69
N ALA A 221 -33.52 -25.56 42.89
CA ALA A 221 -33.86 -24.25 43.43
C ALA A 221 -34.80 -23.47 42.48
N ALA A 222 -34.55 -23.50 41.17
CA ALA A 222 -35.41 -22.91 40.15
C ALA A 222 -36.77 -23.63 40.04
N ARG A 223 -36.83 -24.96 40.23
CA ARG A 223 -38.08 -25.72 40.33
C ARG A 223 -38.81 -25.38 41.64
N ARG A 224 -38.10 -25.26 42.76
CA ARG A 224 -38.65 -24.83 44.06
C ARG A 224 -39.24 -23.41 43.98
N SER A 225 -38.55 -22.43 43.40
CA SER A 225 -39.07 -21.06 43.24
C SER A 225 -40.29 -21.00 42.30
N ARG A 226 -40.24 -21.71 41.15
CA ARG A 226 -41.39 -21.83 40.23
C ARG A 226 -42.58 -22.60 40.82
N SER A 227 -42.37 -23.44 41.83
CA SER A 227 -43.45 -24.06 42.62
C SER A 227 -43.96 -23.15 43.75
N GLY A 228 -43.07 -22.36 44.36
CA GLY A 228 -43.38 -21.44 45.46
C GLY A 228 -44.29 -20.29 45.03
N SER A 229 -44.09 -19.75 43.82
CA SER A 229 -44.95 -18.71 43.25
C SER A 229 -46.38 -19.17 42.92
N ARG A 230 -46.70 -20.47 43.04
CA ARG A 230 -48.06 -21.02 42.97
C ARG A 230 -48.58 -21.60 44.30
N ARG A 231 -47.81 -21.54 45.39
CA ARG A 231 -48.23 -21.99 46.74
C ARG A 231 -47.69 -21.09 47.86
N ARG A 232 -48.04 -19.79 47.84
CA ARG A 232 -47.94 -18.91 49.01
C ARG A 232 -49.02 -17.81 49.09
N SER A 233 -50.27 -18.21 48.91
CA SER A 233 -51.42 -17.55 49.54
C SER A 233 -52.35 -18.63 50.12
N ARG A 234 -53.03 -18.30 51.24
CA ARG A 234 -53.68 -19.23 52.20
C ARG A 234 -52.73 -19.92 53.21
N SER A 235 -52.42 -19.20 54.28
CA SER A 235 -52.73 -19.72 55.62
C SER A 235 -54.07 -19.11 56.03
N PRO A 236 -54.96 -19.82 56.74
CA PRO A 236 -56.15 -19.21 57.33
C PRO A 236 -55.79 -18.56 58.67
N ASP A 237 -56.20 -17.30 58.89
CA ASP A 237 -57.11 -16.93 59.99
C ASP A 237 -57.55 -15.44 59.92
N ASP A 238 -58.52 -15.10 60.78
CA ASP A 238 -59.17 -13.82 61.07
C ASP A 238 -59.43 -12.73 60.00
N ARG A 239 -60.63 -12.84 59.42
CA ARG A 239 -61.75 -11.88 59.58
C ARG A 239 -61.47 -10.35 59.60
N SER A 240 -61.93 -9.71 58.51
CA SER A 240 -62.96 -8.61 58.53
C SER A 240 -62.50 -7.17 58.86
N PRO A 241 -63.33 -6.12 58.63
CA PRO A 241 -64.16 -5.85 57.44
C PRO A 241 -64.19 -4.35 57.00
N ARG A 242 -65.00 -4.04 55.95
CA ARG A 242 -65.49 -2.69 55.54
C ARG A 242 -64.44 -1.74 54.92
N GLU A 243 -64.77 -0.70 54.13
CA GLU A 243 -65.93 -0.39 53.26
C GLU A 243 -65.39 0.49 52.10
N ARG A 244 -65.71 0.32 50.81
CA ARG A 244 -67.00 0.26 50.10
C ARG A 244 -67.75 1.61 49.94
N LYS A 245 -67.16 2.56 49.21
CA LYS A 245 -67.79 3.75 48.58
C LYS A 245 -66.87 4.19 47.41
N ARG A 246 -67.32 4.57 46.20
CA ARG A 246 -68.69 4.76 45.65
C ARG A 246 -68.82 4.17 44.22
N ARG A 247 -70.02 3.65 43.93
CA ARG A 247 -70.86 3.78 42.70
C ARG A 247 -70.18 3.59 41.31
N ARG A 248 -70.59 2.59 40.50
CA ARG A 248 -71.84 2.52 39.66
C ARG A 248 -71.80 3.55 38.49
N SER A 249 -72.22 3.20 37.27
CA SER A 249 -73.41 2.37 36.97
C SER A 249 -73.46 1.65 35.60
N ARG A 250 -74.22 0.54 35.56
CA ARG A 250 -75.15 0.09 34.47
C ARG A 250 -74.53 -0.28 33.10
N SER A 251 -74.54 -1.57 32.71
CA SER A 251 -75.66 -2.35 32.09
C SER A 251 -75.95 -1.87 30.66
N GLU A 252 -75.96 -2.69 29.60
CA GLU A 252 -76.52 -4.03 29.36
C GLU A 252 -75.77 -4.73 28.19
N SER A 253 -75.98 -5.98 27.75
CA SER A 253 -76.67 -7.18 28.24
C SER A 253 -75.93 -8.42 27.69
N GLY A 254 -76.19 -9.62 28.20
CA GLY A 254 -75.62 -10.85 27.63
C GLY A 254 -76.63 -11.98 27.51
N ARG A 255 -76.86 -12.50 26.29
CA ARG A 255 -77.42 -13.84 26.00
C ARG A 255 -77.44 -14.15 24.50
N ARG A 256 -77.51 -15.45 24.20
CA ARG A 256 -77.59 -16.11 22.87
C ARG A 256 -76.30 -16.01 22.03
N SER A 257 -75.46 -17.04 21.92
CA SER A 257 -75.67 -18.44 21.46
C SER A 257 -75.96 -18.58 19.97
N ARG A 258 -75.02 -19.16 19.21
CA ARG A 258 -75.31 -19.93 17.98
C ARG A 258 -74.16 -20.87 17.63
N SER A 259 -74.48 -22.16 17.56
CA SER A 259 -73.63 -23.21 17.00
C SER A 259 -74.16 -23.60 15.61
N GLY A 260 -73.26 -24.11 14.75
CA GLY A 260 -73.56 -24.50 13.36
C GLY A 260 -73.43 -23.36 12.33
N SER A 261 -73.24 -23.63 11.03
CA SER A 261 -72.94 -24.87 10.30
C SER A 261 -72.39 -24.49 8.89
N ARG A 262 -71.74 -25.31 8.04
CA ARG A 262 -71.68 -26.78 7.76
C ARG A 262 -70.19 -27.21 7.64
N ARG A 263 -69.74 -28.48 7.51
CA ARG A 263 -69.87 -29.50 6.44
C ARG A 263 -69.57 -28.96 5.01
N ARG A 264 -68.86 -29.66 4.11
CA ARG A 264 -68.23 -30.99 4.16
C ARG A 264 -67.10 -31.14 3.12
N SER A 265 -66.37 -32.25 3.25
CA SER A 265 -65.31 -32.80 2.40
C SER A 265 -65.72 -33.28 0.98
N VAL A 266 -64.75 -33.20 0.05
CA VAL A 266 -64.33 -34.24 -0.94
C VAL A 266 -65.00 -34.37 -2.34
N SER A 267 -64.11 -34.66 -3.32
CA SER A 267 -64.25 -35.43 -4.58
C SER A 267 -64.38 -34.75 -5.97
N ARG A 268 -63.26 -34.81 -6.72
CA ARG A 268 -63.02 -35.39 -8.07
C ARG A 268 -63.87 -35.00 -9.32
N SER A 269 -63.15 -34.97 -10.45
CA SER A 269 -63.57 -35.23 -11.86
C SER A 269 -64.37 -34.14 -12.59
N GLY A 270 -64.34 -34.05 -13.94
CA GLY A 270 -63.43 -34.77 -14.84
C GLY A 270 -63.80 -34.90 -16.34
N GLY A 271 -63.91 -33.78 -17.08
CA GLY A 271 -63.65 -33.74 -18.54
C GLY A 271 -64.80 -34.07 -19.54
N ARG A 272 -64.57 -33.66 -20.81
CA ARG A 272 -65.42 -33.76 -22.02
C ARG A 272 -66.66 -32.84 -22.00
N ARG A 273 -66.84 -31.94 -22.99
CA ARG A 273 -67.34 -32.13 -24.38
C ARG A 273 -68.80 -32.64 -24.41
N SER A 274 -69.75 -32.05 -25.14
CA SER A 274 -69.64 -30.99 -26.17
C SER A 274 -71.00 -30.40 -26.61
N ASP A 275 -70.91 -29.34 -27.41
CA ASP A 275 -71.76 -29.02 -28.59
C ASP A 275 -72.92 -28.01 -28.44
N ARG A 276 -72.95 -27.05 -29.39
CA ARG A 276 -74.07 -26.24 -29.93
C ARG A 276 -74.91 -25.31 -28.99
N SER A 277 -75.41 -24.14 -29.45
CA SER A 277 -75.26 -23.47 -30.76
C SER A 277 -75.78 -22.03 -30.80
N LEU A 278 -75.16 -21.19 -31.67
CA LEU A 278 -75.67 -19.95 -32.31
C LEU A 278 -75.80 -18.70 -31.41
N SER A 279 -75.50 -17.45 -31.83
CA SER A 279 -74.79 -16.88 -33.00
C SER A 279 -74.51 -15.37 -32.72
N ARG A 280 -73.94 -14.44 -33.51
CA ARG A 280 -73.32 -14.24 -34.86
C ARG A 280 -72.68 -12.80 -34.77
N GLN A 281 -71.66 -12.33 -35.49
CA GLN A 281 -70.67 -12.85 -36.46
C GLN A 281 -69.58 -11.76 -36.71
N ARG A 282 -68.46 -12.13 -37.36
CA ARG A 282 -67.54 -11.29 -38.20
C ARG A 282 -66.65 -10.20 -37.54
N SER A 283 -65.34 -10.31 -37.82
CA SER A 283 -64.48 -9.22 -38.33
C SER A 283 -64.62 -9.20 -39.90
N PRO A 284 -64.21 -8.16 -40.67
CA PRO A 284 -62.83 -7.64 -40.73
C PRO A 284 -62.66 -6.13 -41.10
N ARG A 285 -61.39 -5.69 -41.25
CA ARG A 285 -60.82 -4.65 -42.15
C ARG A 285 -61.39 -3.20 -42.21
N GLU A 286 -60.44 -2.27 -42.33
CA GLU A 286 -60.43 -1.04 -43.17
C GLU A 286 -61.65 -0.09 -43.17
N GLY A 287 -61.43 1.19 -42.84
CA GLY A 287 -62.40 2.26 -43.12
C GLY A 287 -62.13 3.55 -42.32
N ARG A 288 -62.10 4.70 -42.99
CA ARG A 288 -61.85 6.02 -42.38
C ARG A 288 -63.15 6.72 -41.97
N GLY A 289 -63.05 7.54 -40.93
CA GLY A 289 -63.61 8.89 -40.83
C GLY A 289 -62.61 9.68 -39.98
N ASP A 290 -61.93 10.71 -40.47
CA ASP A 290 -62.43 12.03 -40.86
C ASP A 290 -63.11 12.73 -39.66
N ASP A 291 -62.70 13.94 -39.26
CA ASP A 291 -62.20 15.02 -40.12
C ASP A 291 -60.74 15.50 -39.84
N ARG A 292 -60.08 16.02 -40.90
CA ARG A 292 -58.86 16.84 -40.88
C ARG A 292 -58.85 17.80 -42.10
N GLY A 293 -59.08 19.09 -41.88
CA GLY A 293 -58.43 20.14 -42.70
C GLY A 293 -56.92 20.16 -42.36
N ARG A 294 -55.96 20.11 -43.30
CA ARG A 294 -55.71 21.02 -44.44
C ARG A 294 -55.63 22.47 -43.96
N SER A 295 -54.47 23.12 -43.79
CA SER A 295 -53.28 23.27 -44.68
C SER A 295 -53.59 24.04 -45.98
N PRO A 296 -52.64 24.81 -46.55
CA PRO A 296 -51.39 25.39 -46.02
C PRO A 296 -51.34 26.94 -46.25
N LEU A 297 -50.21 27.61 -46.01
CA LEU A 297 -49.54 28.57 -46.94
C LEU A 297 -48.42 29.40 -46.28
N SER A 298 -47.58 30.01 -47.13
CA SER A 298 -46.44 30.86 -46.78
C SER A 298 -46.61 32.29 -47.32
N VAL A 299 -46.55 33.28 -46.41
CA VAL A 299 -46.20 34.71 -46.63
C VAL A 299 -45.63 35.15 -45.27
N ASP A 300 -44.40 35.60 -45.10
CA ASP A 300 -43.64 36.69 -45.74
C ASP A 300 -44.25 38.09 -45.48
N ARG A 301 -43.46 38.96 -44.83
CA ARG A 301 -43.74 40.36 -44.44
C ARG A 301 -44.83 40.52 -43.34
N GLU A 302 -44.85 41.62 -42.56
CA GLU A 302 -44.20 42.92 -42.75
C GLU A 302 -43.64 43.52 -41.43
N SER A 303 -42.71 44.48 -41.54
CA SER A 303 -42.08 45.15 -40.38
C SER A 303 -42.90 46.34 -39.87
N PRO A 304 -42.53 46.88 -38.69
CA PRO A 304 -42.22 48.31 -38.64
C PRO A 304 -40.71 48.59 -38.56
N LYS A 305 -40.20 49.41 -39.49
CA LYS A 305 -38.91 50.12 -39.39
C LYS A 305 -39.20 51.62 -39.24
N ALA A 306 -38.14 52.39 -38.92
CA ALA A 306 -38.05 53.85 -39.04
C ALA A 306 -38.85 54.68 -38.00
N ARG A 307 -38.41 55.89 -37.60
CA ARG A 307 -37.22 56.70 -37.93
C ARG A 307 -36.98 57.70 -36.76
N SER A 308 -35.77 57.78 -36.16
CA SER A 308 -34.73 58.82 -36.38
C SER A 308 -35.00 60.20 -35.73
N PRO A 309 -34.01 61.11 -35.53
CA PRO A 309 -32.60 61.08 -35.97
C PRO A 309 -31.53 61.52 -34.93
N ARG A 310 -30.27 61.56 -35.40
CA ARG A 310 -29.12 62.40 -34.96
C ARG A 310 -29.44 63.93 -35.20
N PRO A 311 -28.65 64.96 -34.82
CA PRO A 311 -27.17 65.09 -34.88
C PRO A 311 -26.56 65.96 -33.73
N GLU A 312 -25.40 66.65 -33.76
CA GLU A 312 -24.40 66.98 -34.80
C GLU A 312 -22.98 67.25 -34.21
N ASP A 313 -22.10 67.89 -34.98
CA ASP A 313 -20.64 68.03 -34.78
C ASP A 313 -20.13 69.09 -33.76
N SER A 314 -18.84 68.90 -33.41
CA SER A 314 -17.75 69.90 -33.22
C SER A 314 -18.03 71.36 -33.65
N PRO A 315 -17.39 72.42 -33.06
CA PRO A 315 -15.94 72.43 -32.72
C PRO A 315 -15.44 73.39 -31.58
N ALA A 316 -14.11 73.33 -31.31
CA ALA A 316 -13.10 74.42 -31.08
C ALA A 316 -13.43 75.70 -30.22
N LYS A 317 -12.49 76.46 -29.61
CA LYS A 317 -11.04 76.38 -29.26
C LYS A 317 -10.65 77.58 -28.35
N ASN A 318 -9.45 77.53 -27.73
CA ASN A 318 -8.65 78.64 -27.15
C ASN A 318 -9.17 79.32 -25.84
N GLY A 319 -8.31 79.83 -24.94
CA GLY A 319 -6.85 79.65 -24.79
C GLY A 319 -6.08 80.86 -24.20
N LYS A 320 -4.81 80.62 -23.82
CA LYS A 320 -3.75 81.58 -23.41
C LYS A 320 -3.94 82.24 -22.01
N ALA A 321 -2.90 82.69 -21.28
CA ALA A 321 -1.45 82.81 -21.60
C ALA A 321 -0.53 82.49 -20.39
N PRO A 322 0.72 82.02 -20.63
CA PRO A 322 1.86 82.06 -19.68
C PRO A 322 2.64 83.41 -19.90
N PRO A 323 3.93 83.63 -19.52
CA PRO A 323 5.08 82.74 -19.27
C PRO A 323 5.05 82.17 -17.81
N SER A 324 6.10 81.75 -17.09
CA SER A 324 7.58 81.79 -17.22
C SER A 324 8.25 80.79 -16.27
N ASP A 325 9.49 80.30 -16.37
CA ASP A 325 10.50 80.07 -17.46
C ASP A 325 11.69 79.32 -16.78
N GLY A 326 12.64 78.63 -17.43
CA GLY A 326 12.89 78.34 -18.85
C GLY A 326 14.35 78.66 -19.25
N GLY A 327 15.10 77.84 -20.02
CA GLY A 327 14.85 76.46 -20.49
C GLY A 327 15.41 75.40 -19.53
N ASP A 328 16.44 74.58 -19.82
CA ASP A 328 17.33 74.34 -21.00
C ASP A 328 18.09 73.00 -20.73
N VAL A 329 18.72 72.21 -21.62
CA VAL A 329 18.77 71.99 -23.09
C VAL A 329 19.36 70.54 -23.25
N GLU A 330 18.85 69.57 -24.04
CA GLU A 330 18.65 69.41 -25.51
C GLU A 330 19.92 68.98 -26.32
N PRO A 331 19.84 68.29 -27.51
CA PRO A 331 18.64 67.91 -28.29
C PRO A 331 18.61 66.53 -29.06
N MET A 332 17.45 66.26 -29.71
CA MET A 332 17.21 65.61 -31.04
C MET A 332 17.01 64.07 -31.31
N SER A 333 15.72 63.73 -31.53
CA SER A 333 15.09 63.27 -32.82
C SER A 333 15.36 61.90 -33.53
N PRO A 334 14.30 61.07 -33.76
CA PRO A 334 14.17 59.97 -34.77
C PRO A 334 13.03 60.27 -35.80
N PRO A 335 12.27 59.35 -36.49
CA PRO A 335 12.43 57.93 -36.93
C PRO A 335 12.09 57.68 -38.46
N LYS A 336 12.15 56.43 -38.99
CA LYS A 336 11.43 55.98 -40.24
C LYS A 336 11.37 54.44 -40.49
N LYS A 337 10.74 53.99 -41.61
CA LYS A 337 10.23 52.61 -41.90
C LYS A 337 10.99 51.83 -43.01
N SER A 338 10.88 50.47 -43.01
CA SER A 338 10.20 49.63 -44.05
C SER A 338 10.94 48.38 -44.64
N LEU A 339 10.14 47.31 -44.87
CA LEU A 339 10.25 46.19 -45.84
C LEU A 339 11.41 45.17 -45.78
N GLY A 340 11.08 43.87 -45.74
CA GLY A 340 12.00 42.75 -46.08
C GLY A 340 11.62 41.36 -45.54
N LEU A 341 11.29 40.41 -46.44
CA LEU A 341 11.26 38.95 -46.27
C LEU A 341 12.10 38.33 -47.42
N PRO A 342 12.52 37.04 -47.42
CA PRO A 342 12.60 36.03 -46.36
C PRO A 342 14.00 35.35 -46.26
N SER A 343 14.18 34.34 -45.39
CA SER A 343 14.93 33.08 -45.70
C SER A 343 14.85 32.07 -44.54
N MET A 344 15.10 30.79 -44.83
CA MET A 344 15.13 29.69 -43.84
C MET A 344 16.55 29.47 -43.28
N GLY A 345 16.66 28.90 -42.08
CA GLY A 345 17.91 28.45 -41.48
C GLY A 345 17.72 27.97 -40.04
N ASP A 346 18.00 26.69 -39.79
CA ASP A 346 17.81 26.02 -38.50
C ASP A 346 18.95 26.26 -37.49
N ALA A 347 18.85 25.57 -36.34
CA ALA A 347 19.85 25.40 -35.28
C ALA A 347 19.86 26.50 -34.16
N PRO A 348 20.42 26.22 -32.97
CA PRO A 348 19.53 26.01 -31.81
C PRO A 348 19.72 27.02 -30.67
N VAL A 349 18.73 27.08 -29.76
CA VAL A 349 18.78 27.91 -28.55
C VAL A 349 19.74 27.30 -27.51
N PRO A 350 20.75 28.02 -27.01
CA PRO A 350 21.72 27.48 -26.05
C PRO A 350 21.18 27.47 -24.61
N ILE A 351 21.60 26.47 -23.85
CA ILE A 351 21.38 26.38 -22.39
C ILE A 351 22.27 27.43 -21.69
N ALA A 352 21.70 28.23 -20.79
CA ALA A 352 22.44 29.22 -20.02
C ALA A 352 23.24 28.57 -18.88
N SER A 353 24.52 28.91 -18.77
CA SER A 353 25.48 28.32 -17.83
C SER A 353 25.42 28.93 -16.42
N HIS A 354 25.81 28.15 -15.40
CA HIS A 354 26.05 28.66 -14.05
C HIS A 354 27.10 29.79 -14.00
N ALA A 355 26.68 30.97 -13.55
CA ALA A 355 27.51 32.00 -12.95
C ALA A 355 26.67 32.82 -11.94
N ASP A 356 27.34 33.54 -11.03
CA ASP A 356 26.77 34.51 -10.06
C ASP A 356 25.98 33.99 -8.84
N VAL A 357 26.65 33.19 -7.99
CA VAL A 357 26.25 32.96 -6.58
C VAL A 357 27.33 33.52 -5.63
N ARG A 358 27.62 34.84 -5.69
CA ARG A 358 28.67 35.47 -4.83
C ARG A 358 28.42 36.90 -4.31
N SER A 359 27.18 37.36 -4.10
CA SER A 359 26.95 38.51 -3.18
C SER A 359 25.51 38.71 -2.69
N LEU A 360 25.14 38.08 -1.56
CA LEU A 360 24.05 38.56 -0.69
C LEU A 360 24.39 38.32 0.79
N LYS A 361 25.19 39.23 1.37
CA LYS A 361 25.41 39.28 2.83
C LYS A 361 24.33 40.13 3.50
N GLY A 362 23.59 39.52 4.43
CA GLY A 362 23.02 40.24 5.57
C GLY A 362 21.84 41.17 5.29
N THR A 363 20.71 40.62 4.84
CA THR A 363 19.39 41.25 5.04
C THR A 363 18.49 40.27 5.78
N VAL A 364 18.24 40.52 7.07
CA VAL A 364 17.17 39.82 7.79
C VAL A 364 15.84 40.43 7.35
N LEU A 365 15.22 39.82 6.34
CA LEU A 365 13.86 40.16 5.95
C LEU A 365 12.87 39.66 7.00
N SER A 366 11.87 40.46 7.31
CA SER A 366 10.85 40.16 8.32
C SER A 366 10.02 38.94 7.93
N VAL A 367 9.76 38.07 8.91
CA VAL A 367 9.00 36.83 8.71
C VAL A 367 7.50 37.13 8.59
N ASP A 368 7.05 37.44 7.37
CA ASP A 368 5.63 37.42 7.03
C ASP A 368 5.15 35.95 6.99
N GLY A 369 4.62 35.48 8.12
CA GLY A 369 4.30 34.07 8.42
C GLY A 369 3.26 33.38 7.52
N SER A 370 2.87 34.01 6.41
CA SER A 370 1.95 33.55 5.36
C SER A 370 1.96 32.04 5.08
N CYS A 371 3.13 31.44 4.83
CA CYS A 371 3.21 30.03 4.46
C CYS A 371 2.88 29.08 5.65
N VAL A 372 3.23 29.47 6.88
CA VAL A 372 2.87 28.72 8.10
C VAL A 372 1.41 28.98 8.49
N SER A 373 0.88 30.19 8.24
CA SER A 373 -0.50 30.57 8.58
C SER A 373 -1.55 30.13 7.55
N GLN A 374 -1.17 29.79 6.32
CA GLN A 374 -2.12 29.37 5.28
C GLN A 374 -2.61 27.92 5.46
N CYS A 375 -1.79 27.01 5.97
CA CYS A 375 -2.24 25.64 6.30
C CYS A 375 -3.23 25.63 7.49
N THR A 376 -3.10 26.58 8.42
CA THR A 376 -4.08 26.81 9.49
C THR A 376 -5.31 27.53 8.95
N SER A 377 -6.21 26.81 8.27
CA SER A 377 -7.62 27.22 8.20
C SER A 377 -8.11 27.41 9.64
N ALA A 378 -8.29 28.67 10.05
CA ALA A 378 -8.40 29.03 11.47
C ALA A 378 -9.49 28.22 12.16
N HIS A 379 -9.10 27.43 13.15
CA HIS A 379 -10.04 26.74 14.03
C HIS A 379 -10.86 27.81 14.78
N PRO A 380 -12.19 27.69 14.93
CA PRO A 380 -12.99 28.81 15.47
C PRO A 380 -12.62 29.23 16.90
N GLY A 381 -12.12 28.30 17.73
CA GLY A 381 -11.55 28.58 19.06
C GLY A 381 -10.12 29.13 19.06
N GLY A 382 -9.47 29.24 17.90
CA GLY A 382 -8.09 29.72 17.73
C GLY A 382 -7.02 28.65 18.01
N GLU A 383 -5.75 29.09 18.03
CA GLU A 383 -4.64 28.31 18.60
C GLU A 383 -4.62 28.49 20.13
N SER A 384 -4.25 27.44 20.87
CA SER A 384 -4.04 27.54 22.31
C SER A 384 -2.85 28.42 22.70
N GLU A 385 -2.86 28.94 23.93
CA GLU A 385 -1.72 29.65 24.51
C GLU A 385 -0.45 28.77 24.51
N SER A 386 -0.60 27.47 24.78
CA SER A 386 0.47 26.48 24.76
C SER A 386 1.09 26.30 23.36
N THR A 387 0.29 26.45 22.28
CA THR A 387 0.81 26.52 20.90
C THR A 387 1.72 27.73 20.71
N GLY A 388 1.29 28.92 21.17
CA GLY A 388 2.09 30.14 21.09
C GLY A 388 3.37 30.07 21.93
N TYR A 389 3.29 29.50 23.13
CA TYR A 389 4.42 29.30 24.04
C TYR A 389 5.45 28.31 23.46
N LEU A 390 5.02 27.17 22.91
CA LEU A 390 5.91 26.22 22.23
C LEU A 390 6.53 26.80 20.95
N ARG A 391 5.73 27.48 20.11
CA ARG A 391 6.25 28.19 18.92
C ARG A 391 7.38 29.15 19.28
N LYS A 392 7.30 29.82 20.44
CA LYS A 392 8.34 30.68 20.98
C LYS A 392 9.55 29.88 21.48
N LEU A 393 9.35 28.87 22.33
CA LEU A 393 10.43 28.06 22.89
C LEU A 393 11.29 27.42 21.78
N PHE A 394 10.68 26.77 20.78
CA PHE A 394 11.38 26.12 19.68
C PHE A 394 12.18 27.08 18.78
N ALA A 395 11.89 28.39 18.83
CA ALA A 395 12.63 29.43 18.14
C ALA A 395 13.77 30.02 18.99
N GLU A 396 13.68 29.93 20.32
CA GLU A 396 14.69 30.46 21.26
C GLU A 396 15.73 29.40 21.66
N ARG A 397 15.36 28.12 21.78
CA ARG A 397 16.24 27.03 22.24
C ARG A 397 15.72 25.63 21.87
N ILE A 398 16.55 24.62 22.11
CA ILE A 398 16.10 23.23 22.21
C ILE A 398 15.20 23.06 23.45
N VAL A 399 14.11 22.32 23.29
CA VAL A 399 13.13 21.97 24.34
C VAL A 399 13.38 20.53 24.81
N PHE A 400 13.22 20.29 26.11
CA PHE A 400 13.46 18.98 26.72
C PHE A 400 12.14 18.28 27.08
N LEU A 401 11.97 17.06 26.58
CA LEU A 401 10.94 16.09 27.00
C LEU A 401 11.54 15.17 28.07
N ASP A 402 10.71 14.45 28.82
CA ASP A 402 11.14 13.52 29.85
C ASP A 402 11.64 12.17 29.31
N GLY A 403 11.73 11.17 30.20
CA GLY A 403 12.25 9.83 29.93
C GLY A 403 11.22 8.74 30.18
N GLY A 404 11.56 7.50 29.83
CA GLY A 404 10.62 6.37 29.82
C GLY A 404 9.91 6.09 31.16
N MET A 405 8.67 6.57 31.30
CA MET A 405 7.79 6.35 32.46
C MET A 405 7.67 4.86 32.83
N GLY A 406 7.39 3.99 31.85
CA GLY A 406 7.25 2.55 32.08
C GLY A 406 8.50 1.88 32.66
N THR A 407 9.69 2.18 32.12
CA THR A 407 10.96 1.66 32.67
C THR A 407 11.30 2.26 34.03
N ARG A 408 10.88 3.51 34.29
CA ARG A 408 11.02 4.13 35.61
C ARG A 408 10.12 3.48 36.65
N ILE A 409 8.88 3.14 36.33
CA ILE A 409 7.95 2.40 37.21
C ILE A 409 8.48 0.99 37.51
N GLN A 410 8.98 0.27 36.49
CA GLN A 410 9.53 -1.08 36.65
C GLN A 410 10.71 -1.14 37.65
N ALA A 411 11.51 -0.06 37.76
CA ALA A 411 12.63 0.02 38.69
C ALA A 411 12.20 -0.01 40.18
N ASP A 412 11.00 0.47 40.52
CA ASP A 412 10.45 0.43 41.89
C ASP A 412 9.86 -0.96 42.25
N ARG A 413 9.83 -1.91 41.30
CA ARG A 413 9.48 -3.34 41.52
C ARG A 413 8.14 -3.58 42.21
N LEU A 414 7.11 -2.85 41.79
CA LEU A 414 5.73 -2.95 42.28
C LEU A 414 5.15 -4.37 42.17
N GLN A 415 4.16 -4.66 43.03
CA GLN A 415 3.45 -5.95 43.07
C GLN A 415 1.98 -5.78 42.67
N GLU A 416 1.27 -6.90 42.47
CA GLU A 416 -0.13 -6.92 42.01
C GLU A 416 -1.06 -6.07 42.89
N GLU A 417 -0.76 -5.98 44.19
CA GLU A 417 -1.47 -5.14 45.16
C GLU A 417 -1.37 -3.64 44.83
N ASP A 418 -0.26 -3.16 44.27
CA ASP A 418 -0.08 -1.75 43.83
C ASP A 418 -0.96 -1.43 42.62
N PHE A 419 -1.05 -2.35 41.65
CA PHE A 419 -1.88 -2.20 40.44
C PHE A 419 -3.38 -2.35 40.73
N ARG A 420 -3.75 -3.01 41.85
CA ARG A 420 -5.14 -3.10 42.32
C ARG A 420 -5.58 -1.93 43.17
N GLY A 421 -4.72 -1.50 44.11
CA GLY A 421 -5.11 -0.63 45.21
C GLY A 421 -6.35 -1.14 45.95
N GLU A 422 -7.14 -0.23 46.52
CA GLU A 422 -8.46 -0.56 47.10
C GLU A 422 -9.59 -0.55 46.04
N ILE A 423 -9.40 0.07 44.87
CA ILE A 423 -10.45 0.24 43.84
C ILE A 423 -10.68 -1.06 43.06
N LEU A 424 -9.60 -1.77 42.69
CA LEU A 424 -9.63 -2.98 41.86
C LEU A 424 -9.21 -4.24 42.65
N LYS A 425 -9.35 -4.19 43.97
CA LYS A 425 -8.97 -5.25 44.92
C LYS A 425 -9.50 -6.64 44.53
N ASP A 426 -10.81 -6.72 44.25
CA ASP A 426 -11.51 -7.96 43.87
C ASP A 426 -11.53 -8.21 42.35
N HIS A 427 -10.70 -7.53 41.56
CA HIS A 427 -10.71 -7.62 40.09
C HIS A 427 -10.34 -9.03 39.59
N PRO A 428 -11.11 -9.65 38.65
CA PRO A 428 -10.96 -11.07 38.30
C PRO A 428 -9.74 -11.42 37.45
N LYS A 429 -9.02 -10.43 36.90
CA LYS A 429 -7.78 -10.60 36.14
C LYS A 429 -6.59 -9.94 36.85
N GLU A 430 -5.39 -10.50 36.66
CA GLU A 430 -4.11 -9.90 37.03
C GLU A 430 -3.92 -8.54 36.33
N LEU A 431 -3.43 -7.52 37.05
CA LEU A 431 -3.28 -6.14 36.58
C LEU A 431 -1.82 -5.68 36.50
N LYS A 432 -0.90 -6.42 37.11
CA LYS A 432 0.54 -6.14 37.09
C LYS A 432 1.09 -6.03 35.68
N GLY A 433 1.56 -4.82 35.35
CA GLY A 433 2.05 -4.46 34.00
C GLY A 433 1.23 -3.35 33.35
N ASP A 434 -0.02 -3.14 33.78
CA ASP A 434 -0.84 -2.01 33.36
C ASP A 434 -0.44 -0.73 34.13
N ASN A 435 0.69 -0.16 33.71
CA ASN A 435 1.27 1.04 34.34
C ASN A 435 0.29 2.21 34.40
N ASP A 436 -0.59 2.32 33.41
CA ASP A 436 -1.61 3.36 33.27
C ASP A 436 -2.59 3.38 34.46
N LEU A 437 -2.96 2.22 35.04
CA LEU A 437 -3.82 2.12 36.22
C LEU A 437 -3.22 2.75 37.49
N LEU A 438 -1.90 2.93 37.55
CA LEU A 438 -1.24 3.55 38.71
C LEU A 438 -1.63 5.02 38.89
N CYS A 439 -2.17 5.69 37.86
CA CYS A 439 -2.81 7.00 37.98
C CYS A 439 -4.06 6.99 38.87
N LEU A 440 -4.69 5.83 39.08
CA LEU A 440 -5.84 5.64 39.96
C LEU A 440 -5.46 4.99 41.30
N THR A 441 -4.50 4.07 41.31
CA THR A 441 -4.16 3.26 42.50
C THR A 441 -2.94 3.75 43.27
N ARG A 442 -1.96 4.37 42.59
CA ARG A 442 -0.70 4.90 43.16
C ARG A 442 -0.38 6.31 42.62
N PRO A 443 -1.31 7.29 42.71
CA PRO A 443 -1.10 8.65 42.21
C PRO A 443 0.08 9.37 42.89
N ASP A 444 0.44 8.96 44.10
CA ASP A 444 1.62 9.42 44.84
C ASP A 444 2.93 9.11 44.10
N LEU A 445 3.02 7.94 43.47
CA LEU A 445 4.20 7.51 42.72
C LEU A 445 4.28 8.23 41.36
N VAL A 446 3.15 8.38 40.68
CA VAL A 446 3.08 9.06 39.36
C VAL A 446 3.52 10.52 39.47
N VAL A 447 2.99 11.27 40.44
CA VAL A 447 3.40 12.67 40.69
C VAL A 447 4.88 12.77 41.08
N LYS A 448 5.38 11.82 41.89
CA LYS A 448 6.80 11.73 42.25
C LYS A 448 7.69 11.52 41.03
N ILE A 449 7.35 10.61 40.12
CA ILE A 449 8.14 10.35 38.90
C ILE A 449 8.14 11.56 37.97
N HIS A 450 6.98 12.21 37.77
CA HIS A 450 6.93 13.46 36.99
C HIS A 450 7.84 14.55 37.60
N LYS A 451 7.82 14.73 38.93
CA LYS A 451 8.75 15.66 39.59
C LYS A 451 10.22 15.26 39.39
N GLU A 452 10.57 13.98 39.49
CA GLU A 452 11.94 13.51 39.24
C GLU A 452 12.45 13.95 37.85
N TYR A 453 11.62 13.87 36.80
CA TYR A 453 11.98 14.35 35.46
C TYR A 453 11.96 15.88 35.29
N LEU A 454 10.98 16.57 35.88
CA LEU A 454 10.92 18.05 35.84
C LEU A 454 12.12 18.70 36.54
N HIS A 455 12.59 18.12 37.66
CA HIS A 455 13.81 18.56 38.34
C HIS A 455 15.09 18.24 37.56
N ALA A 456 15.09 17.18 36.75
CA ALA A 456 16.18 16.85 35.82
C ALA A 456 16.26 17.77 34.59
N GLY A 457 15.34 18.73 34.43
CA GLY A 457 15.38 19.76 33.39
C GLY A 457 14.32 19.63 32.29
N ALA A 458 13.42 18.64 32.34
CA ALA A 458 12.34 18.49 31.37
C ALA A 458 11.41 19.72 31.36
N ASP A 459 11.11 20.24 30.18
CA ASP A 459 10.13 21.32 29.94
C ASP A 459 8.71 20.77 29.76
N LEU A 460 8.63 19.63 29.07
CA LEU A 460 7.43 18.85 28.84
C LEU A 460 7.55 17.52 29.60
N ILE A 461 6.43 17.04 30.13
CA ILE A 461 6.28 15.66 30.61
C ILE A 461 5.14 14.96 29.87
N GLU A 462 5.34 13.70 29.50
CA GLU A 462 4.28 12.82 29.00
C GLU A 462 3.30 12.42 30.12
N THR A 463 2.01 12.28 29.80
CA THR A 463 1.04 11.65 30.72
C THR A 463 1.21 10.13 30.71
N ASN A 464 1.06 9.50 31.87
CA ASN A 464 1.07 8.03 31.99
C ASN A 464 -0.25 7.43 31.45
N THR A 465 -0.40 7.44 30.11
CA THR A 465 -1.62 7.11 29.35
C THR A 465 -1.35 6.37 28.03
N PHE A 466 -0.17 5.76 27.88
CA PHE A 466 0.24 5.01 26.68
C PHE A 466 -0.80 3.95 26.26
N ASN A 467 -1.37 3.23 27.23
CA ASN A 467 -2.41 2.23 27.06
C ASN A 467 -3.80 2.73 27.47
N GLY A 468 -3.98 4.05 27.61
CA GLY A 468 -5.20 4.75 28.01
C GLY A 468 -6.35 4.69 26.98
N THR A 469 -6.56 3.54 26.35
CA THR A 469 -7.54 3.29 25.28
C THR A 469 -8.41 2.09 25.63
N THR A 470 -9.70 2.10 25.26
CA THR A 470 -10.61 0.96 25.52
C THR A 470 -10.12 -0.34 24.87
N ILE A 471 -9.46 -0.23 23.72
CA ILE A 471 -8.86 -1.36 23.01
C ILE A 471 -7.73 -2.03 23.81
N SER A 472 -6.88 -1.25 24.49
CA SER A 472 -5.74 -1.77 25.25
C SER A 472 -6.17 -2.18 26.66
N GLN A 473 -7.02 -1.38 27.31
CA GLN A 473 -7.61 -1.69 28.63
C GLN A 473 -8.53 -2.93 28.60
N ALA A 474 -9.05 -3.34 27.43
CA ALA A 474 -9.74 -4.63 27.27
C ALA A 474 -8.84 -5.83 27.56
N GLU A 475 -7.52 -5.69 27.41
CA GLU A 475 -6.58 -6.73 27.82
C GLU A 475 -6.48 -6.85 29.34
N TYR A 476 -6.90 -5.85 30.11
CA TYR A 476 -6.99 -5.88 31.57
C TYR A 476 -8.45 -5.89 32.10
N GLN A 477 -9.45 -5.99 31.22
CA GLN A 477 -10.90 -5.89 31.54
C GLN A 477 -11.30 -4.58 32.24
N CYS A 478 -10.55 -3.52 31.95
CA CYS A 478 -10.65 -2.20 32.59
C CYS A 478 -11.20 -1.12 31.64
N GLU A 479 -11.89 -1.50 30.55
CA GLU A 479 -12.42 -0.58 29.53
C GLU A 479 -13.27 0.56 30.11
N SER A 480 -14.04 0.28 31.18
CA SER A 480 -14.89 1.26 31.84
C SER A 480 -14.14 2.34 32.64
N LEU A 481 -12.82 2.20 32.81
CA LEU A 481 -11.98 3.13 33.57
C LEU A 481 -11.27 4.15 32.68
N VAL A 482 -11.26 3.95 31.36
CA VAL A 482 -10.47 4.73 30.39
C VAL A 482 -10.63 6.24 30.54
N ARG A 483 -11.86 6.73 30.73
CA ARG A 483 -12.12 8.16 30.94
C ARG A 483 -11.45 8.68 32.21
N ASP A 484 -11.68 8.01 33.33
CA ASP A 484 -11.19 8.44 34.65
C ASP A 484 -9.66 8.31 34.72
N LEU A 485 -9.09 7.25 34.15
CA LEU A 485 -7.66 7.02 34.00
C LEU A 485 -6.97 8.19 33.31
N ASN A 486 -7.39 8.54 32.08
CA ASN A 486 -6.77 9.62 31.31
C ASN A 486 -6.97 10.99 31.98
N TYR A 487 -8.17 11.23 32.53
CA TYR A 487 -8.48 12.47 33.24
C TYR A 487 -7.61 12.67 34.48
N GLN A 488 -7.44 11.64 35.32
CA GLN A 488 -6.54 11.75 36.48
C GLN A 488 -5.07 11.80 36.05
N ALA A 489 -4.63 11.04 35.04
CA ALA A 489 -3.25 11.06 34.57
C ALA A 489 -2.81 12.46 34.10
N ALA A 490 -3.61 13.11 33.25
CA ALA A 490 -3.38 14.49 32.82
C ALA A 490 -3.37 15.47 34.00
N LYS A 491 -4.29 15.30 34.95
CA LYS A 491 -4.39 16.14 36.16
C LYS A 491 -3.19 15.96 37.11
N LEU A 492 -2.66 14.74 37.27
CA LEU A 492 -1.49 14.44 38.10
C LEU A 492 -0.20 15.00 37.49
N ALA A 493 -0.03 14.86 36.17
CA ALA A 493 1.03 15.54 35.44
C ALA A 493 0.90 17.07 35.58
N LYS A 494 -0.31 17.62 35.44
CA LYS A 494 -0.56 19.06 35.58
C LYS A 494 -0.27 19.58 36.99
N GLN A 495 -0.57 18.79 38.02
CA GLN A 495 -0.18 19.06 39.40
C GLN A 495 1.36 19.09 39.55
N ALA A 496 2.07 18.08 39.04
CA ALA A 496 3.53 18.05 39.10
C ALA A 496 4.17 19.27 38.41
N CYS A 497 3.67 19.63 37.22
CA CYS A 497 4.05 20.85 36.50
C CYS A 497 3.82 22.12 37.34
N GLN A 498 2.62 22.29 37.92
CA GLN A 498 2.27 23.48 38.72
C GLN A 498 3.12 23.61 39.98
N GLU A 499 3.40 22.51 40.68
CA GLU A 499 4.24 22.52 41.87
C GLU A 499 5.70 22.87 41.52
N VAL A 500 6.29 22.24 40.48
CA VAL A 500 7.68 22.54 40.08
C VAL A 500 7.80 23.92 39.42
N GLU A 501 6.77 24.42 38.74
CA GLU A 501 6.70 25.81 38.24
C GLU A 501 6.68 26.81 39.41
N ALA A 502 5.95 26.53 40.49
CA ALA A 502 5.96 27.36 41.70
C ALA A 502 7.30 27.29 42.46
N GLU A 503 8.00 26.16 42.42
CA GLU A 503 9.32 25.97 43.03
C GLU A 503 10.46 26.61 42.21
N THR A 504 10.38 26.61 40.87
CA THR A 504 11.49 27.02 39.97
C THR A 504 11.26 28.31 39.19
N GLY A 505 10.02 28.82 39.13
CA GLY A 505 9.65 29.97 38.30
C GLY A 505 9.67 29.71 36.78
N GLN A 506 9.82 28.45 36.35
CA GLN A 506 9.86 28.05 34.94
C GLN A 506 8.59 27.27 34.59
N ARG A 507 7.84 27.75 33.59
CA ARG A 507 6.60 27.11 33.12
C ARG A 507 6.89 25.73 32.54
N ARG A 508 6.07 24.76 32.93
CA ARG A 508 6.11 23.36 32.46
C ARG A 508 4.82 22.99 31.75
N LEU A 509 4.89 22.14 30.73
CA LEU A 509 3.73 21.69 29.95
C LEU A 509 3.50 20.19 30.09
N VAL A 510 2.24 19.77 29.95
CA VAL A 510 1.80 18.38 29.95
C VAL A 510 1.48 17.93 28.52
N ALA A 511 2.16 16.88 28.06
CA ALA A 511 1.85 16.20 26.81
C ALA A 511 0.92 15.02 27.07
N GLY A 512 -0.33 15.14 26.61
CA GLY A 512 -1.31 14.06 26.63
C GLY A 512 -0.88 12.96 25.66
N ALA A 513 -0.26 11.90 26.18
CA ALA A 513 0.32 10.80 25.42
C ALA A 513 -0.77 9.83 24.93
N ILE A 514 -0.73 9.53 23.63
CA ILE A 514 -1.67 8.69 22.90
C ILE A 514 -0.85 7.63 22.17
N GLY A 515 -0.71 6.46 22.80
CA GLY A 515 0.02 5.33 22.25
C GLY A 515 -0.76 4.58 21.15
N PRO A 516 -0.12 3.65 20.43
CA PRO A 516 -0.64 3.08 19.18
C PRO A 516 -1.70 1.97 19.35
N THR A 517 -2.01 1.56 20.58
CA THR A 517 -2.78 0.36 20.98
C THR A 517 -2.13 -0.99 20.62
N SER A 518 -2.68 -2.09 21.14
CA SER A 518 -2.25 -3.48 20.84
C SER A 518 -2.79 -4.05 19.51
N ARG A 519 -3.49 -3.25 18.69
CA ARG A 519 -4.20 -3.69 17.47
C ARG A 519 -3.73 -2.94 16.24
N THR A 520 -3.98 -3.49 15.05
CA THR A 520 -3.38 -3.00 13.79
C THR A 520 -4.42 -2.87 12.68
N LEU A 521 -4.43 -1.73 11.98
CA LEU A 521 -5.29 -1.51 10.82
C LEU A 521 -4.57 -1.80 9.49
N SER A 522 -3.27 -1.59 9.40
CA SER A 522 -2.50 -1.86 8.18
C SER A 522 -2.15 -3.33 8.01
N VAL A 523 -1.81 -4.02 9.10
CA VAL A 523 -1.30 -5.41 9.10
C VAL A 523 -2.39 -6.40 9.49
N SER A 524 -2.45 -7.56 8.81
CA SER A 524 -3.30 -8.68 9.22
C SER A 524 -2.64 -9.50 10.34
N PRO A 525 -3.35 -9.84 11.43
CA PRO A 525 -2.89 -10.81 12.43
C PRO A 525 -3.10 -12.27 11.97
N SER A 526 -3.62 -12.51 10.76
CA SER A 526 -3.80 -13.84 10.18
C SER A 526 -2.89 -14.04 8.97
N VAL A 527 -2.10 -15.12 9.00
CA VAL A 527 -1.28 -15.57 7.85
C VAL A 527 -2.15 -16.19 6.74
N GLU A 528 -3.36 -16.69 7.08
CA GLU A 528 -4.28 -17.33 6.13
C GLU A 528 -5.26 -16.35 5.46
N ASP A 529 -5.45 -15.14 6.01
CA ASP A 529 -6.30 -14.11 5.40
C ASP A 529 -5.63 -12.72 5.51
N SER A 530 -5.04 -12.28 4.41
CA SER A 530 -4.41 -10.95 4.26
C SER A 530 -5.40 -9.79 4.44
N SER A 531 -6.70 -10.01 4.23
CA SER A 531 -7.75 -9.00 4.35
C SER A 531 -8.37 -8.87 5.75
N TYR A 532 -8.08 -9.81 6.66
CA TYR A 532 -8.59 -9.80 8.03
C TYR A 532 -7.91 -8.73 8.90
N ARG A 533 -8.66 -8.11 9.82
CA ARG A 533 -8.14 -7.22 10.87
C ARG A 533 -8.86 -7.53 12.19
N ASN A 534 -8.18 -7.36 13.31
CA ASN A 534 -8.72 -7.62 14.65
C ASN A 534 -9.38 -6.39 15.30
N VAL A 535 -9.44 -5.27 14.59
CA VAL A 535 -10.10 -4.02 14.96
C VAL A 535 -10.51 -3.29 13.67
N THR A 536 -11.54 -2.43 13.74
CA THR A 536 -11.96 -1.55 12.64
C THR A 536 -11.56 -0.10 12.88
N TRP A 537 -11.50 0.70 11.80
CA TRP A 537 -11.23 2.14 11.87
C TRP A 537 -12.16 2.86 12.85
N ASN A 538 -13.46 2.58 12.81
CA ASN A 538 -14.46 3.24 13.66
C ASN A 538 -14.30 2.89 15.15
N GLU A 539 -13.81 1.70 15.47
CA GLU A 539 -13.51 1.31 16.86
C GLU A 539 -12.27 2.05 17.39
N LEU A 540 -11.22 2.20 16.57
CA LEU A 540 -10.04 2.99 16.92
C LEU A 540 -10.35 4.49 17.03
N VAL A 541 -11.05 5.08 16.06
CA VAL A 541 -11.48 6.49 16.12
C VAL A 541 -12.31 6.74 17.39
N LYS A 542 -13.26 5.86 17.72
CA LYS A 542 -14.04 6.00 18.97
C LYS A 542 -13.15 5.89 20.22
N SER A 543 -12.25 4.90 20.27
CA SER A 543 -11.36 4.70 21.42
C SER A 543 -10.40 5.89 21.62
N TYR A 544 -9.87 6.46 20.54
CA TYR A 544 -9.03 7.65 20.62
C TYR A 544 -9.83 8.91 20.96
N TYR A 545 -11.07 9.06 20.47
CA TYR A 545 -11.92 10.19 20.83
C TYR A 545 -12.18 10.24 22.34
N GLU A 546 -12.51 9.09 22.95
CA GLU A 546 -12.74 8.98 24.39
C GLU A 546 -11.48 9.31 25.22
N GLN A 547 -10.30 8.90 24.74
CA GLN A 547 -9.02 9.29 25.33
C GLN A 547 -8.74 10.80 25.19
N VAL A 548 -8.89 11.37 23.98
CA VAL A 548 -8.63 12.79 23.70
C VAL A 548 -9.54 13.70 24.53
N GLU A 549 -10.84 13.42 24.60
CA GLU A 549 -11.78 14.19 25.42
C GLU A 549 -11.37 14.17 26.90
N ALA A 550 -10.93 13.01 27.41
CA ALA A 550 -10.49 12.88 28.81
C ALA A 550 -9.15 13.57 29.09
N LEU A 551 -8.18 13.49 28.18
CA LEU A 551 -6.88 14.18 28.28
C LEU A 551 -7.05 15.71 28.28
N ILE A 552 -7.90 16.25 27.39
CA ILE A 552 -8.19 17.68 27.32
C ILE A 552 -8.93 18.13 28.58
N ALA A 553 -9.96 17.40 29.00
CA ALA A 553 -10.69 17.69 30.24
C ALA A 553 -9.81 17.63 31.50
N GLY A 554 -8.78 16.77 31.51
CA GLY A 554 -7.80 16.66 32.58
C GLY A 554 -6.74 17.77 32.62
N GLY A 555 -6.67 18.61 31.58
CA GLY A 555 -5.80 19.80 31.54
C GLY A 555 -4.45 19.62 30.83
N SER A 556 -4.34 18.69 29.88
CA SER A 556 -3.18 18.58 28.99
C SER A 556 -2.95 19.86 28.17
N ASP A 557 -1.69 20.22 27.93
CA ASP A 557 -1.29 21.41 27.16
C ASP A 557 -0.97 21.11 25.69
N VAL A 558 -0.71 19.84 25.38
CA VAL A 558 -0.26 19.30 24.09
C VAL A 558 -0.93 17.94 23.90
N LEU A 559 -1.21 17.53 22.66
CA LEU A 559 -1.59 16.15 22.35
C LEU A 559 -0.44 15.48 21.59
N LEU A 560 0.01 14.32 22.08
CA LEU A 560 1.18 13.62 21.57
C LEU A 560 0.76 12.22 21.10
N VAL A 561 0.67 12.03 19.77
CA VAL A 561 0.42 10.71 19.17
C VAL A 561 1.77 10.06 18.89
N GLU A 562 2.10 8.99 19.60
CA GLU A 562 3.49 8.53 19.72
C GLU A 562 3.67 7.01 19.63
N THR A 563 4.93 6.58 19.51
CA THR A 563 5.33 5.20 19.24
C THR A 563 4.61 4.59 18.03
N ILE A 564 4.40 5.40 16.97
CA ILE A 564 3.59 5.01 15.82
C ILE A 564 4.33 3.96 14.99
N PHE A 565 3.94 2.70 15.17
CA PHE A 565 4.38 1.57 14.34
C PHE A 565 3.45 1.32 13.13
N ASP A 566 2.20 1.80 13.18
CA ASP A 566 1.17 1.68 12.13
C ASP A 566 0.56 3.05 11.83
N THR A 567 0.87 3.61 10.66
CA THR A 567 0.41 4.95 10.25
C THR A 567 -1.11 5.03 10.11
N LEU A 568 -1.81 3.93 9.86
CA LEU A 568 -3.28 3.94 9.75
C LEU A 568 -3.94 4.05 11.13
N ASN A 569 -3.34 3.49 12.18
CA ASN A 569 -3.75 3.74 13.56
C ASN A 569 -3.56 5.22 13.93
N ALA A 570 -2.42 5.82 13.55
CA ALA A 570 -2.19 7.25 13.79
C ALA A 570 -3.18 8.14 13.02
N LYS A 571 -3.50 7.82 11.76
CA LYS A 571 -4.56 8.50 11.00
C LYS A 571 -5.91 8.42 11.73
N ALA A 572 -6.25 7.30 12.37
CA ALA A 572 -7.45 7.19 13.20
C ALA A 572 -7.41 8.08 14.46
N ALA A 573 -6.26 8.18 15.14
CA ALA A 573 -6.08 9.10 16.27
C ALA A 573 -6.20 10.57 15.85
N LEU A 574 -5.57 10.96 14.74
CA LEU A 574 -5.62 12.32 14.20
C LEU A 574 -7.04 12.69 13.73
N PHE A 575 -7.77 11.75 13.11
CA PHE A 575 -9.18 11.92 12.76
C PHE A 575 -10.08 12.09 14.00
N ALA A 576 -9.75 11.40 15.11
CA ALA A 576 -10.45 11.56 16.38
C ALA A 576 -10.18 12.93 17.04
N ILE A 577 -8.93 13.42 16.98
CA ILE A 577 -8.56 14.79 17.42
C ILE A 577 -9.33 15.84 16.61
N ASP A 578 -9.37 15.71 15.28
CA ASP A 578 -10.18 16.62 14.45
C ASP A 578 -11.68 16.47 14.72
N GLY A 579 -12.18 15.29 15.05
CA GLY A 579 -13.56 15.09 15.51
C GLY A 579 -13.89 15.84 16.80
N TYR A 580 -13.02 15.74 17.82
CA TYR A 580 -13.20 16.47 19.07
C TYR A 580 -13.36 17.98 18.82
N TYR A 581 -12.52 18.56 17.98
CA TYR A 581 -12.57 19.99 17.65
C TYR A 581 -13.70 20.39 16.69
N GLU A 582 -14.26 19.45 15.92
CA GLU A 582 -15.49 19.69 15.14
C GLU A 582 -16.73 19.72 16.05
N ASP A 583 -16.78 18.86 17.09
CA ASP A 583 -17.85 18.84 18.10
C ASP A 583 -17.69 19.96 19.16
N HIS A 584 -16.46 20.42 19.42
CA HIS A 584 -16.11 21.47 20.39
C HIS A 584 -15.46 22.71 19.71
N PRO A 585 -16.15 23.40 18.79
CA PRO A 585 -15.54 24.47 17.98
C PRO A 585 -15.14 25.72 18.78
N GLN A 586 -15.65 25.89 20.00
CA GLN A 586 -15.28 26.98 20.91
C GLN A 586 -13.96 26.74 21.67
N ASP A 587 -13.46 25.50 21.72
CA ASP A 587 -12.28 25.17 22.51
C ASP A 587 -11.00 25.49 21.72
N PRO A 588 -9.97 26.10 22.33
CA PRO A 588 -8.75 26.46 21.63
C PRO A 588 -7.97 25.20 21.24
N ARG A 589 -7.48 25.14 20.00
CA ARG A 589 -6.80 23.93 19.51
C ARG A 589 -5.43 23.78 20.17
N LEU A 590 -5.25 22.68 20.90
CA LEU A 590 -3.98 22.26 21.44
C LEU A 590 -3.02 21.88 20.30
N PRO A 591 -1.70 22.10 20.46
CA PRO A 591 -0.71 21.68 19.49
C PRO A 591 -0.63 20.15 19.46
N THR A 592 -0.63 19.57 18.25
CA THR A 592 -0.42 18.13 18.05
C THR A 592 1.05 17.86 17.76
N ILE A 593 1.63 16.89 18.45
CA ILE A 593 2.95 16.32 18.18
C ILE A 593 2.75 14.88 17.70
N ILE A 594 3.55 14.43 16.71
CA ILE A 594 3.40 13.12 16.07
C ILE A 594 4.75 12.41 16.00
N SER A 595 4.89 11.23 16.61
CA SER A 595 6.14 10.49 16.72
C SER A 595 6.09 9.09 16.12
N ALA A 596 6.92 8.83 15.10
CA ALA A 596 7.07 7.53 14.47
C ALA A 596 8.01 6.60 15.25
N THR A 597 7.83 5.29 15.12
CA THR A 597 8.83 4.31 15.51
C THR A 597 9.32 3.52 14.30
N ILE A 598 10.63 3.66 14.04
CA ILE A 598 11.36 2.88 13.04
C ILE A 598 11.90 1.63 13.74
N VAL A 599 11.49 0.44 13.28
CA VAL A 599 11.69 -0.81 14.04
C VAL A 599 13.09 -1.41 13.90
N ASP A 600 13.78 -1.14 12.80
CA ASP A 600 15.11 -1.68 12.50
C ASP A 600 15.92 -0.76 11.57
N GLN A 601 17.06 -1.26 11.07
CA GLN A 601 17.95 -0.51 10.18
C GLN A 601 17.43 -0.38 8.72
N SER A 602 16.25 -0.88 8.37
CA SER A 602 15.64 -0.66 7.06
C SER A 602 15.02 0.74 6.88
N GLY A 603 14.91 1.52 7.96
CA GLY A 603 14.33 2.87 7.92
C GLY A 603 12.81 2.91 7.77
N ARG A 604 12.11 1.80 8.09
CA ARG A 604 10.67 1.65 7.95
C ARG A 604 9.94 1.44 9.28
N THR A 605 8.66 1.81 9.31
CA THR A 605 7.70 1.44 10.38
C THR A 605 7.40 -0.06 10.35
N LEU A 606 6.74 -0.59 11.40
CA LEU A 606 6.24 -1.98 11.39
C LEU A 606 5.20 -2.21 10.27
N SER A 607 4.44 -1.17 9.89
CA SER A 607 3.56 -1.18 8.71
C SER A 607 4.29 -1.08 7.36
N GLY A 608 5.62 -1.09 7.34
CA GLY A 608 6.47 -1.15 6.14
C GLY A 608 6.75 0.20 5.46
N GLN A 609 6.28 1.31 6.04
CA GLN A 609 6.33 2.63 5.41
C GLN A 609 7.65 3.36 5.75
N THR A 610 8.26 4.01 4.76
CA THR A 610 9.47 4.84 4.96
C THR A 610 9.16 6.14 5.70
N ILE A 611 10.14 6.73 6.39
CA ILE A 611 9.92 7.91 7.25
C ILE A 611 9.41 9.15 6.48
N ASP A 612 9.74 9.27 5.20
CA ASP A 612 9.29 10.32 4.28
C ASP A 612 7.86 10.10 3.77
N ALA A 613 7.50 8.85 3.46
CA ALA A 613 6.12 8.43 3.17
C ALA A 613 5.21 8.59 4.40
N PHE A 614 5.72 8.30 5.60
CA PHE A 614 5.05 8.56 6.88
C PHE A 614 4.75 10.05 7.04
N LEU A 615 5.77 10.91 6.88
CA LEU A 615 5.61 12.36 6.95
C LEU A 615 4.50 12.86 6.01
N VAL A 616 4.54 12.45 4.74
CA VAL A 616 3.50 12.80 3.75
C VAL A 616 2.10 12.33 4.19
N SER A 617 2.01 11.17 4.84
CA SER A 617 0.74 10.61 5.31
C SER A 617 0.12 11.41 6.46
N VAL A 618 0.92 11.97 7.37
CA VAL A 618 0.44 12.64 8.60
C VAL A 618 0.34 14.17 8.53
N MET A 619 1.01 14.84 7.57
CA MET A 619 1.03 16.31 7.50
C MET A 619 -0.35 16.97 7.38
N HIS A 620 -1.38 16.26 6.90
CA HIS A 620 -2.76 16.77 6.78
C HIS A 620 -3.36 17.21 8.14
N ALA A 621 -2.94 16.59 9.25
CA ALA A 621 -3.39 16.93 10.60
C ALA A 621 -2.77 18.23 11.14
N ARG A 622 -1.79 18.80 10.41
CA ARG A 622 -1.05 20.05 10.73
C ARG A 622 -0.37 20.01 12.11
N PRO A 623 0.51 19.03 12.36
CA PRO A 623 1.27 18.95 13.60
C PRO A 623 2.15 20.19 13.82
N LEU A 624 2.36 20.56 15.08
CA LEU A 624 3.35 21.56 15.45
C LEU A 624 4.78 20.98 15.37
N CYS A 625 4.93 19.71 15.74
CA CYS A 625 6.21 19.00 15.78
C CYS A 625 6.05 17.55 15.29
N VAL A 626 7.03 17.03 14.55
CA VAL A 626 7.06 15.64 14.07
C VAL A 626 8.42 14.99 14.31
N GLY A 627 8.48 13.69 14.57
CA GLY A 627 9.74 13.08 14.97
C GLY A 627 9.75 11.57 15.07
N ILE A 628 10.78 11.06 15.76
CA ILE A 628 11.02 9.62 15.93
C ILE A 628 11.29 9.30 17.41
N ASN A 629 10.72 8.21 17.90
CA ASN A 629 10.98 7.69 19.24
C ASN A 629 10.98 6.15 19.29
N CYS A 630 11.51 5.62 20.40
CA CYS A 630 11.55 4.19 20.72
C CYS A 630 12.33 3.31 19.72
N ALA A 631 12.34 2.00 19.97
CA ALA A 631 13.01 0.89 19.26
C ALA A 631 14.55 0.98 19.12
N LEU A 632 15.09 2.12 18.69
CA LEU A 632 16.51 2.34 18.41
C LEU A 632 17.17 3.23 19.47
N GLY A 633 18.46 2.99 19.70
CA GLY A 633 19.32 3.92 20.45
C GLY A 633 19.68 5.16 19.61
N ALA A 634 20.22 6.19 20.26
CA ALA A 634 20.52 7.47 19.60
C ALA A 634 21.44 7.31 18.37
N SER A 635 22.55 6.58 18.51
CA SER A 635 23.47 6.32 17.40
C SER A 635 22.80 5.63 16.19
N GLN A 636 21.85 4.72 16.42
CA GLN A 636 21.14 3.98 15.38
C GLN A 636 20.00 4.79 14.73
N MET A 637 19.42 5.77 15.44
CA MET A 637 18.26 6.54 14.99
C MET A 637 18.64 7.77 14.15
N ARG A 638 19.85 8.32 14.36
CA ARG A 638 20.35 9.55 13.69
C ARG A 638 20.12 9.59 12.17
N PRO A 639 20.48 8.58 11.34
CA PRO A 639 20.32 8.69 9.89
C PRO A 639 18.86 8.82 9.42
N PHE A 640 17.90 8.26 10.16
CA PHE A 640 16.47 8.36 9.83
C PHE A 640 15.88 9.68 10.32
N PHE A 641 16.27 10.13 11.51
CA PHE A 641 15.86 11.42 12.05
C PHE A 641 16.39 12.60 11.23
N GLU A 642 17.64 12.52 10.75
CA GLU A 642 18.22 13.51 9.85
C GLU A 642 17.41 13.65 8.55
N THR A 643 16.98 12.53 7.94
CA THR A 643 16.09 12.55 6.77
C THR A 643 14.77 13.25 7.09
N LEU A 644 14.14 12.93 8.23
CA LEU A 644 12.93 13.61 8.69
C LEU A 644 13.18 15.12 8.92
N ALA A 645 14.31 15.52 9.51
CA ALA A 645 14.68 16.91 9.76
C ALA A 645 14.98 17.71 8.46
N LYS A 646 15.52 17.07 7.42
CA LYS A 646 15.71 17.63 6.06
C LYS A 646 14.39 17.78 5.29
N LEU A 647 13.36 16.98 5.62
CA LEU A 647 12.07 16.96 4.90
C LEU A 647 10.93 17.73 5.59
N ALA A 648 10.89 17.77 6.93
CA ALA A 648 9.76 18.30 7.69
C ALA A 648 9.63 19.84 7.57
N PRO A 649 8.48 20.38 7.11
CA PRO A 649 8.21 21.81 7.05
C PRO A 649 7.79 22.43 8.40
N VAL A 650 7.93 21.67 9.49
CA VAL A 650 7.53 22.02 10.87
C VAL A 650 8.70 21.76 11.84
N TYR A 651 8.48 21.94 13.14
CA TYR A 651 9.49 21.61 14.15
C TYR A 651 9.70 20.10 14.23
N VAL A 652 10.85 19.65 14.75
CA VAL A 652 11.18 18.22 14.83
C VAL A 652 11.78 17.76 16.16
N HIS A 653 11.49 16.51 16.51
CA HIS A 653 11.87 15.91 17.80
C HIS A 653 12.50 14.53 17.69
N VAL A 654 13.34 14.18 18.66
CA VAL A 654 13.86 12.81 18.81
C VAL A 654 13.91 12.41 20.28
N TYR A 655 13.41 11.21 20.61
CA TYR A 655 13.58 10.62 21.94
C TYR A 655 13.86 9.11 21.83
N PRO A 656 15.15 8.73 21.67
CA PRO A 656 15.56 7.35 21.48
C PRO A 656 15.59 6.55 22.80
N ASN A 657 15.76 5.23 22.69
CA ASN A 657 16.03 4.37 23.85
C ASN A 657 17.47 4.55 24.36
N ALA A 658 17.71 4.16 25.62
CA ALA A 658 19.06 4.06 26.19
C ALA A 658 19.80 2.81 25.63
N GLY A 659 20.12 2.86 24.34
CA GLY A 659 20.62 1.73 23.57
C GLY A 659 19.52 0.72 23.16
N LEU A 660 19.95 -0.44 22.68
CA LEU A 660 19.05 -1.58 22.43
C LEU A 660 18.87 -2.40 23.72
N PRO A 661 17.70 -3.02 23.95
CA PRO A 661 17.47 -3.85 25.12
C PRO A 661 18.41 -5.07 25.13
N ASN A 662 19.00 -5.35 26.29
CA ASN A 662 19.88 -6.49 26.49
C ASN A 662 19.10 -7.80 26.67
N ALA A 663 19.81 -8.93 26.76
CA ALA A 663 19.20 -10.26 26.86
C ALA A 663 18.35 -10.51 28.13
N MET A 664 18.39 -9.59 29.11
CA MET A 664 17.56 -9.61 30.32
C MET A 664 16.41 -8.58 30.27
N GLY A 665 16.22 -7.87 29.15
CA GLY A 665 15.24 -6.79 29.00
C GLY A 665 15.67 -5.46 29.64
N GLY A 666 16.91 -5.35 30.11
CA GLY A 666 17.49 -4.11 30.65
C GLY A 666 18.10 -3.23 29.55
N TYR A 667 18.57 -2.04 29.93
CA TYR A 667 19.22 -1.08 29.04
C TYR A 667 20.58 -0.71 29.64
N ASP A 668 21.64 -0.83 28.84
CA ASP A 668 23.03 -0.74 29.31
C ASP A 668 23.70 0.62 29.01
N GLU A 669 23.04 1.52 28.27
CA GLU A 669 23.61 2.84 27.94
C GLU A 669 23.54 3.81 29.13
N THR A 670 24.69 4.37 29.50
CA THR A 670 24.80 5.30 30.64
C THR A 670 24.31 6.71 30.27
N PRO A 671 23.94 7.56 31.25
CA PRO A 671 23.59 8.95 31.02
C PRO A 671 24.63 9.73 30.20
N GLU A 672 25.91 9.43 30.39
CA GLU A 672 27.02 10.08 29.69
C GLU A 672 27.05 9.72 28.20
N SER A 673 27.00 8.41 27.88
CA SER A 673 26.98 7.91 26.49
C SER A 673 25.75 8.40 25.72
N PHE A 674 24.58 8.35 26.38
CA PHE A 674 23.32 8.80 25.81
C PHE A 674 23.36 10.30 25.48
N GLY A 675 23.85 11.10 26.43
CA GLY A 675 24.05 12.54 26.24
C GLY A 675 25.08 12.87 25.16
N GLU A 676 26.22 12.16 25.11
CA GLU A 676 27.25 12.35 24.07
C GLU A 676 26.77 11.98 22.66
N SER A 677 25.98 10.91 22.53
CA SER A 677 25.34 10.55 21.26
C SER A 677 24.41 11.65 20.73
N LEU A 678 23.71 12.37 21.62
CA LEU A 678 22.78 13.44 21.27
C LEU A 678 23.45 14.81 21.04
N VAL A 679 24.68 15.03 21.51
CA VAL A 679 25.45 16.26 21.19
C VAL A 679 25.68 16.39 19.68
N LEU A 680 25.90 15.28 18.96
CA LEU A 680 26.08 15.28 17.50
C LEU A 680 24.85 15.86 16.77
N TYR A 681 23.63 15.53 17.22
CA TYR A 681 22.39 16.06 16.65
C TYR A 681 22.25 17.59 16.86
N ALA A 682 22.75 18.10 17.98
CA ALA A 682 22.72 19.53 18.31
C ALA A 682 23.79 20.31 17.53
N GLN A 683 24.97 19.70 17.29
CA GLN A 683 26.03 20.24 16.43
C GLN A 683 25.58 20.37 14.97
N ASP A 684 24.85 19.39 14.46
CA ASP A 684 24.29 19.38 13.10
C ASP A 684 23.01 20.24 12.94
N HIS A 685 22.59 20.96 13.99
CA HIS A 685 21.35 21.75 14.03
C HIS A 685 20.07 20.99 13.65
N LEU A 686 19.94 19.72 14.07
CA LEU A 686 18.80 18.86 13.72
C LEU A 686 17.62 18.93 14.71
N LEU A 687 17.82 19.46 15.93
CA LEU A 687 16.85 19.37 17.04
C LEU A 687 15.99 20.63 17.22
N ASN A 688 14.68 20.47 17.40
CA ASN A 688 13.85 21.46 18.11
C ASN A 688 13.44 20.95 19.51
N MET A 689 13.18 19.64 19.64
CA MET A 689 12.90 18.98 20.92
C MET A 689 13.73 17.70 21.06
N VAL A 690 14.11 17.34 22.28
CA VAL A 690 14.87 16.11 22.59
C VAL A 690 14.40 15.52 23.93
N GLY A 691 14.42 14.20 24.07
CA GLY A 691 14.07 13.50 25.31
C GLY A 691 14.59 12.07 25.32
N GLY A 692 13.96 11.19 26.12
CA GLY A 692 14.29 9.78 26.19
C GLY A 692 13.07 8.86 26.14
N CYS A 693 13.24 7.65 25.62
CA CYS A 693 12.21 6.60 25.66
C CYS A 693 12.65 5.45 26.58
N CYS A 694 12.45 4.19 26.21
CA CYS A 694 12.72 3.06 27.10
C CYS A 694 14.19 3.02 27.59
N GLY A 695 14.36 2.78 28.89
CA GLY A 695 15.66 2.66 29.53
C GLY A 695 16.29 4.00 29.96
N THR A 696 15.71 5.13 29.56
CA THR A 696 16.13 6.44 30.06
C THR A 696 15.50 6.74 31.41
N PHE A 697 16.29 7.36 32.29
CA PHE A 697 15.92 7.75 33.66
C PHE A 697 16.16 9.26 33.86
N PRO A 698 15.72 9.87 34.97
CA PRO A 698 15.96 11.29 35.24
C PRO A 698 17.43 11.71 35.09
N ALA A 699 18.39 10.86 35.49
CA ALA A 699 19.82 11.12 35.29
C ALA A 699 20.23 11.21 33.80
N HIS A 700 19.59 10.45 32.89
CA HIS A 700 19.81 10.58 31.44
C HIS A 700 19.29 11.92 30.92
N ILE A 701 18.13 12.38 31.39
CA ILE A 701 17.55 13.67 31.02
C ILE A 701 18.41 14.82 31.54
N GLU A 702 18.91 14.75 32.77
CA GLU A 702 19.86 15.73 33.34
C GLU A 702 21.17 15.78 32.53
N ALA A 703 21.73 14.60 32.19
CA ALA A 703 22.95 14.47 31.41
C ALA A 703 22.81 14.95 29.95
N VAL A 704 21.60 14.91 29.37
CA VAL A 704 21.24 15.50 28.07
C VAL A 704 21.04 17.01 28.21
N HIS A 705 20.30 17.46 29.21
CA HIS A 705 20.01 18.88 29.45
C HIS A 705 21.30 19.68 29.59
N GLU A 706 22.19 19.33 30.52
CA GLU A 706 23.44 20.08 30.72
C GLU A 706 24.42 19.99 29.53
N ARG A 707 24.32 18.97 28.66
CA ARG A 707 25.13 18.86 27.43
C ARG A 707 24.59 19.67 26.26
N LEU A 708 23.28 19.76 26.09
CA LEU A 708 22.63 20.40 24.93
C LEU A 708 22.17 21.85 25.20
N LYS A 709 22.10 22.25 26.48
CA LYS A 709 21.80 23.61 26.93
C LYS A 709 22.78 24.64 26.35
N GLY A 710 22.25 25.56 25.55
CA GLY A 710 23.02 26.60 24.86
C GLY A 710 23.32 26.32 23.39
N PHE A 711 23.02 25.11 22.88
CA PHE A 711 22.98 24.89 21.43
C PHE A 711 21.74 25.57 20.81
N PRO A 712 21.87 26.19 19.62
CA PRO A 712 20.75 26.78 18.91
C PRO A 712 19.83 25.68 18.34
N PRO A 713 18.50 25.89 18.30
CA PRO A 713 17.58 24.93 17.71
C PRO A 713 17.65 24.94 16.18
N ARG A 714 17.15 23.86 15.57
CA ARG A 714 16.97 23.74 14.12
C ARG A 714 16.09 24.89 13.59
N PRO A 715 16.54 25.66 12.58
CA PRO A 715 15.69 26.68 11.96
C PRO A 715 14.54 26.02 11.17
N LEU A 716 13.35 26.63 11.22
CA LEU A 716 12.21 26.22 10.40
C LEU A 716 12.51 26.44 8.91
N HIS A 717 12.60 25.35 8.16
CA HIS A 717 12.75 25.39 6.71
C HIS A 717 11.36 25.46 6.06
N ILE A 718 10.93 26.68 5.70
CA ILE A 718 9.70 26.88 4.93
C ILE A 718 9.92 26.32 3.52
N ARG A 719 9.24 25.21 3.22
CA ARG A 719 9.26 24.57 1.91
C ARG A 719 8.32 25.29 0.95
N HIS A 720 8.89 25.96 -0.05
CA HIS A 720 8.17 26.71 -1.08
C HIS A 720 7.70 25.84 -2.27
N ASP A 721 8.02 24.55 -2.30
CA ASP A 721 7.63 23.62 -3.38
C ASP A 721 6.16 23.23 -3.28
N SER A 722 5.31 23.91 -4.07
CA SER A 722 3.86 23.70 -4.19
C SER A 722 3.51 22.47 -5.04
N VAL A 723 4.19 21.34 -4.81
CA VAL A 723 4.00 20.07 -5.52
C VAL A 723 3.02 19.16 -4.78
N MET A 724 2.24 18.37 -5.52
CA MET A 724 1.43 17.32 -4.93
C MET A 724 2.31 16.25 -4.31
N ARG A 725 2.00 15.86 -3.07
CA ARG A 725 2.68 14.81 -2.32
C ARG A 725 1.68 13.71 -1.97
N LEU A 726 1.97 12.49 -2.42
CA LEU A 726 1.20 11.28 -2.17
C LEU A 726 2.10 10.21 -1.54
N SER A 727 1.54 9.14 -1.00
CA SER A 727 2.33 8.00 -0.51
C SER A 727 1.58 6.68 -0.55
N GLY A 728 2.32 5.61 -0.83
CA GLY A 728 2.03 4.25 -0.39
C GLY A 728 2.90 3.92 0.83
N LEU A 729 3.64 2.81 0.78
CA LEU A 729 4.80 2.58 1.66
C LEU A 729 5.99 3.50 1.32
N GLU A 730 6.03 4.05 0.12
CA GLU A 730 7.04 4.98 -0.42
C GLU A 730 6.34 6.28 -0.87
N PRO A 731 7.03 7.44 -0.89
CA PRO A 731 6.42 8.70 -1.31
C PRO A 731 6.36 8.81 -2.84
N LEU A 732 5.39 9.58 -3.33
CA LEU A 732 5.35 10.05 -4.71
C LEU A 732 5.20 11.57 -4.72
N TYR A 733 6.26 12.27 -5.13
CA TYR A 733 6.29 13.71 -5.27
C TYR A 733 6.11 14.08 -6.74
N LEU A 734 5.03 14.79 -7.08
CA LEU A 734 4.72 15.16 -8.47
C LEU A 734 5.43 16.46 -8.85
N THR A 735 6.77 16.41 -8.86
CA THR A 735 7.64 17.52 -9.27
C THR A 735 7.63 17.68 -10.80
N PRO A 736 8.05 18.83 -11.35
CA PRO A 736 8.12 19.03 -12.80
C PRO A 736 8.98 17.98 -13.53
N GLU A 737 10.02 17.49 -12.88
CA GLU A 737 11.00 16.55 -13.42
C GLU A 737 10.45 15.10 -13.51
N LEU A 738 9.46 14.74 -12.70
CA LEU A 738 8.77 13.45 -12.80
C LEU A 738 7.93 13.36 -14.10
N GLY A 739 7.48 14.51 -14.61
CA GLY A 739 6.62 14.58 -15.79
C GLY A 739 5.23 13.97 -15.58
N PHE A 740 4.82 13.11 -16.52
CA PHE A 740 3.47 12.57 -16.58
C PHE A 740 3.28 11.31 -15.71
N VAL A 741 2.25 11.32 -14.86
CA VAL A 741 1.95 10.23 -13.93
C VAL A 741 0.91 9.25 -14.49
N ASN A 742 1.25 7.97 -14.48
CA ASN A 742 0.43 6.89 -15.04
C ASN A 742 -0.37 6.21 -13.94
N VAL A 743 -1.71 6.34 -13.99
CA VAL A 743 -2.64 5.69 -13.06
C VAL A 743 -3.19 4.41 -13.71
N GLY A 744 -3.02 3.24 -13.10
CA GLY A 744 -3.38 1.95 -13.71
C GLY A 744 -4.88 1.63 -13.71
N GLU A 745 -5.52 1.56 -14.89
CA GLU A 745 -6.98 1.40 -15.07
C GLU A 745 -7.56 -0.01 -14.78
N ARG A 746 -6.73 -1.04 -14.55
CA ARG A 746 -7.16 -2.45 -14.74
C ARG A 746 -7.75 -3.12 -13.50
N CYS A 747 -7.73 -2.47 -12.33
CA CYS A 747 -8.42 -2.91 -11.11
C CYS A 747 -9.85 -2.36 -11.01
N ASN A 748 -10.50 -2.24 -12.18
CA ASN A 748 -11.82 -1.67 -12.37
C ASN A 748 -12.81 -2.74 -12.87
N LEU A 749 -13.91 -2.99 -12.14
CA LEU A 749 -14.89 -4.03 -12.49
C LEU A 749 -15.60 -3.80 -13.82
N MET A 750 -15.68 -2.57 -14.31
CA MET A 750 -16.37 -2.21 -15.56
C MET A 750 -15.40 -2.10 -16.75
N GLY A 751 -14.16 -1.70 -16.51
CA GLY A 751 -13.09 -1.67 -17.53
C GLY A 751 -12.45 -3.03 -17.81
N SER A 752 -12.26 -3.88 -16.78
CA SER A 752 -11.37 -5.04 -16.84
C SER A 752 -12.11 -6.39 -16.71
N LEU A 753 -12.43 -7.02 -17.84
CA LEU A 753 -13.10 -8.33 -17.88
C LEU A 753 -12.29 -9.47 -17.23
N ARG A 754 -10.96 -9.33 -17.10
CA ARG A 754 -10.11 -10.27 -16.33
C ARG A 754 -10.37 -10.09 -14.84
N PHE A 755 -10.22 -8.86 -14.35
CA PHE A 755 -10.39 -8.51 -12.93
C PHE A 755 -11.82 -8.80 -12.45
N LYS A 756 -12.84 -8.39 -13.22
CA LYS A 756 -14.25 -8.67 -12.93
C LYS A 756 -14.50 -10.17 -12.66
N LYS A 757 -14.03 -11.04 -13.55
CA LYS A 757 -14.19 -12.50 -13.39
C LYS A 757 -13.46 -13.08 -12.18
N MET A 758 -12.35 -12.48 -11.77
CA MET A 758 -11.62 -12.89 -10.58
C MET A 758 -12.40 -12.51 -9.32
N VAL A 759 -12.87 -11.27 -9.23
CA VAL A 759 -13.69 -10.77 -8.11
C VAL A 759 -15.04 -11.51 -8.02
N GLU A 760 -15.75 -11.68 -9.13
CA GLU A 760 -17.01 -12.47 -9.19
C GLU A 760 -16.81 -13.94 -8.75
N GLN A 761 -15.59 -14.48 -8.87
CA GLN A 761 -15.23 -15.84 -8.45
C GLN A 761 -14.62 -15.89 -7.03
N SER A 762 -14.54 -14.76 -6.32
CA SER A 762 -13.80 -14.63 -5.04
C SER A 762 -12.32 -15.04 -5.11
N ARG A 763 -11.70 -14.91 -6.29
CA ARG A 763 -10.29 -15.23 -6.54
C ARG A 763 -9.43 -13.99 -6.31
N TRP A 764 -9.27 -13.63 -5.05
CA TRP A 764 -8.62 -12.37 -4.65
C TRP A 764 -7.12 -12.35 -4.96
N ASP A 765 -6.42 -13.48 -4.82
CA ASP A 765 -4.97 -13.56 -5.12
C ASP A 765 -4.68 -13.37 -6.61
N ASP A 766 -5.47 -14.01 -7.47
CA ASP A 766 -5.45 -13.77 -8.93
C ASP A 766 -5.73 -12.30 -9.30
N ALA A 767 -6.48 -11.58 -8.46
CA ALA A 767 -6.80 -10.16 -8.65
C ALA A 767 -5.66 -9.25 -8.14
N LEU A 768 -4.95 -9.62 -7.06
CA LEU A 768 -3.74 -8.92 -6.61
C LEU A 768 -2.65 -8.94 -7.68
N GLU A 769 -2.48 -10.07 -8.38
CA GLU A 769 -1.57 -10.17 -9.53
C GLU A 769 -1.95 -9.20 -10.68
N VAL A 770 -3.21 -8.74 -10.80
CA VAL A 770 -3.59 -7.67 -11.76
C VAL A 770 -3.14 -6.28 -11.27
N ALA A 771 -3.15 -6.02 -9.96
CA ALA A 771 -2.62 -4.78 -9.40
C ALA A 771 -1.09 -4.72 -9.55
N LYS A 772 -0.40 -5.80 -9.18
CA LYS A 772 1.05 -5.97 -9.28
C LYS A 772 1.56 -5.91 -10.73
N GLU A 773 0.89 -6.60 -11.66
CA GLU A 773 1.19 -6.52 -13.10
C GLU A 773 1.16 -5.08 -13.62
N GLN A 774 0.37 -4.18 -13.05
CA GLN A 774 0.36 -2.76 -13.45
C GLN A 774 1.55 -1.98 -12.91
N VAL A 775 1.93 -2.16 -11.64
CA VAL A 775 3.13 -1.53 -11.06
C VAL A 775 4.38 -1.98 -11.82
N GLU A 776 4.51 -3.28 -12.10
CA GLU A 776 5.60 -3.86 -12.91
C GLU A 776 5.60 -3.40 -14.38
N ASN A 777 4.46 -2.90 -14.89
CA ASN A 777 4.35 -2.26 -16.21
C ASN A 777 4.42 -0.72 -16.15
N GLY A 778 4.77 -0.13 -15.00
CA GLY A 778 5.06 1.30 -14.84
C GLY A 778 3.90 2.17 -14.34
N ALA A 779 2.85 1.60 -13.77
CA ALA A 779 1.85 2.38 -13.04
C ALA A 779 2.47 2.98 -11.76
N GLN A 780 2.39 4.31 -11.63
CA GLN A 780 2.90 5.07 -10.48
C GLN A 780 1.83 5.26 -9.39
N VAL A 781 0.56 5.10 -9.77
CA VAL A 781 -0.63 5.07 -8.91
C VAL A 781 -1.54 3.97 -9.45
N LEU A 782 -2.35 3.32 -8.61
CA LEU A 782 -3.32 2.31 -9.05
C LEU A 782 -4.75 2.81 -8.85
N ASP A 783 -5.60 2.74 -9.89
CA ASP A 783 -7.04 3.03 -9.80
C ASP A 783 -7.80 1.74 -9.47
N PHE A 784 -8.67 1.81 -8.47
CA PHE A 784 -9.46 0.67 -7.99
C PHE A 784 -10.95 1.04 -7.98
N ASN A 785 -11.74 0.38 -8.82
CA ASN A 785 -13.19 0.60 -8.91
C ASN A 785 -13.98 -0.69 -8.72
N PHE A 786 -14.86 -0.67 -7.71
CA PHE A 786 -15.73 -1.79 -7.33
C PHE A 786 -17.23 -1.53 -7.56
N ASP A 787 -17.59 -0.58 -8.42
CA ASP A 787 -18.99 -0.36 -8.82
C ASP A 787 -19.47 -1.39 -9.86
N ALA A 788 -20.33 -2.31 -9.41
CA ALA A 788 -21.10 -3.21 -10.26
C ALA A 788 -22.44 -3.58 -9.59
N ASP A 789 -23.48 -3.90 -10.38
CA ASP A 789 -24.83 -4.20 -9.87
C ASP A 789 -24.93 -5.49 -9.02
N LEU A 790 -23.96 -6.40 -9.16
CA LEU A 790 -23.98 -7.75 -8.59
C LEU A 790 -22.94 -7.98 -7.48
N ILE A 791 -22.17 -6.95 -7.12
CA ILE A 791 -21.10 -7.02 -6.11
C ILE A 791 -21.39 -5.95 -5.05
N ASP A 792 -21.23 -6.32 -3.78
CA ASP A 792 -21.17 -5.34 -2.69
C ASP A 792 -19.86 -4.57 -2.82
N GLY A 793 -19.93 -3.41 -3.48
CA GLY A 793 -18.77 -2.57 -3.76
C GLY A 793 -18.05 -2.10 -2.50
N GLN A 794 -18.76 -1.92 -1.38
CA GLN A 794 -18.12 -1.53 -0.11
C GLN A 794 -17.31 -2.71 0.42
N LEU A 795 -17.94 -3.87 0.62
CA LEU A 795 -17.26 -5.05 1.14
C LEU A 795 -16.10 -5.50 0.22
N ALA A 796 -16.26 -5.38 -1.10
CA ALA A 796 -15.21 -5.71 -2.07
C ALA A 796 -14.03 -4.72 -2.03
N MET A 797 -14.30 -3.40 -1.98
CA MET A 797 -13.28 -2.35 -1.86
C MET A 797 -12.46 -2.56 -0.57
N GLY A 798 -13.12 -2.61 0.58
CA GLY A 798 -12.46 -2.77 1.87
C GLY A 798 -11.64 -4.05 1.94
N ARG A 799 -12.17 -5.17 1.45
CA ARG A 799 -11.43 -6.44 1.41
C ARG A 799 -10.18 -6.34 0.53
N PHE A 800 -10.31 -5.85 -0.70
CA PHE A 800 -9.20 -5.82 -1.64
C PHE A 800 -8.13 -4.81 -1.24
N MET A 801 -8.51 -3.65 -0.71
CA MET A 801 -7.58 -2.67 -0.14
C MET A 801 -6.78 -3.26 1.02
N ARG A 802 -7.46 -3.94 1.96
CA ARG A 802 -6.79 -4.61 3.10
C ARG A 802 -5.83 -5.73 2.67
N SER A 803 -6.05 -6.38 1.53
CA SER A 803 -5.05 -7.27 0.92
C SER A 803 -3.92 -6.50 0.21
N CYS A 804 -4.23 -5.48 -0.58
CA CYS A 804 -3.25 -4.70 -1.34
C CYS A 804 -2.20 -4.02 -0.45
N VAL A 805 -2.60 -3.50 0.73
CA VAL A 805 -1.65 -2.88 1.68
C VAL A 805 -0.71 -3.88 2.38
N THR A 806 -0.97 -5.19 2.27
CA THR A 806 -0.10 -6.26 2.83
C THR A 806 0.88 -6.87 1.81
N GLU A 807 0.75 -6.53 0.52
CA GLU A 807 1.67 -6.96 -0.53
C GLU A 807 2.61 -5.79 -0.89
N PRO A 808 3.89 -5.80 -0.47
CA PRO A 808 4.79 -4.65 -0.63
C PRO A 808 4.98 -4.18 -2.08
N ALA A 809 4.91 -5.10 -3.06
CA ALA A 809 5.04 -4.75 -4.48
C ALA A 809 3.87 -3.90 -4.99
N ILE A 810 2.69 -4.01 -4.35
CA ILE A 810 1.50 -3.19 -4.62
C ILE A 810 1.51 -1.97 -3.69
N ALA A 811 1.65 -2.19 -2.38
CA ALA A 811 1.51 -1.18 -1.33
C ALA A 811 2.50 -0.02 -1.44
N ARG A 812 3.64 -0.18 -2.12
CA ARG A 812 4.63 0.88 -2.34
C ARG A 812 4.10 2.12 -3.06
N VAL A 813 3.19 1.96 -4.03
CA VAL A 813 2.61 3.09 -4.77
C VAL A 813 1.35 3.65 -4.09
N PRO A 814 1.02 4.95 -4.24
CA PRO A 814 -0.26 5.48 -3.80
C PRO A 814 -1.44 4.83 -4.52
N PHE A 815 -2.59 4.76 -3.85
CA PHE A 815 -3.83 4.26 -4.43
C PHE A 815 -4.78 5.42 -4.79
N MET A 816 -5.51 5.25 -5.89
CA MET A 816 -6.66 6.06 -6.29
C MET A 816 -7.92 5.23 -6.06
N ILE A 817 -8.76 5.68 -5.14
CA ILE A 817 -9.96 4.97 -4.68
C ILE A 817 -11.14 5.48 -5.51
N ASP A 818 -11.63 4.67 -6.45
CA ASP A 818 -12.69 5.05 -7.41
C ASP A 818 -14.06 4.46 -7.05
N SER A 819 -15.05 5.34 -6.83
CA SER A 819 -16.47 4.96 -6.83
C SER A 819 -17.40 6.15 -7.00
N SER A 820 -18.53 5.90 -7.66
CA SER A 820 -19.72 6.76 -7.68
C SER A 820 -20.47 6.86 -6.35
N LYS A 821 -20.08 6.08 -5.32
CA LYS A 821 -20.75 5.97 -4.02
C LYS A 821 -19.78 6.32 -2.89
N PHE A 822 -20.02 7.42 -2.18
CA PHE A 822 -19.09 7.88 -1.14
C PHE A 822 -18.78 6.85 -0.05
N LYS A 823 -19.74 5.99 0.34
CA LYS A 823 -19.51 4.91 1.32
C LYS A 823 -18.45 3.88 0.89
N VAL A 824 -18.27 3.69 -0.42
CA VAL A 824 -17.23 2.81 -0.97
C VAL A 824 -15.88 3.52 -0.96
N ILE A 825 -15.86 4.82 -1.27
CA ILE A 825 -14.66 5.68 -1.10
C ILE A 825 -14.20 5.65 0.35
N GLU A 826 -15.11 5.86 1.30
CA GLU A 826 -14.84 5.88 2.73
C GLU A 826 -14.27 4.56 3.26
N GLU A 827 -14.85 3.41 2.92
CA GLU A 827 -14.29 2.09 3.27
C GLU A 827 -12.86 1.89 2.69
N GLY A 828 -12.59 2.45 1.51
CA GLY A 828 -11.23 2.49 0.95
C GLY A 828 -10.28 3.37 1.76
N LEU A 829 -10.70 4.58 2.14
CA LEU A 829 -9.92 5.52 2.95
C LEU A 829 -9.59 4.93 4.33
N GLN A 830 -10.53 4.20 4.93
CA GLN A 830 -10.38 3.48 6.20
C GLN A 830 -9.44 2.25 6.12
N ALA A 831 -8.96 1.88 4.92
CA ALA A 831 -8.09 0.73 4.68
C ALA A 831 -6.66 1.10 4.19
N VAL A 832 -6.35 2.38 3.95
CA VAL A 832 -5.10 2.81 3.29
C VAL A 832 -4.25 3.73 4.18
N GLN A 833 -3.09 3.24 4.62
CA GLN A 833 -2.18 3.95 5.52
C GLN A 833 -1.54 5.22 4.90
N GLY A 834 -1.29 5.20 3.59
CA GLY A 834 -0.66 6.31 2.87
C GLY A 834 -1.58 7.49 2.54
N ARG A 835 -1.02 8.48 1.85
CA ARG A 835 -1.75 9.61 1.25
C ARG A 835 -2.21 9.23 -0.16
N CYS A 836 -3.42 8.70 -0.21
CA CYS A 836 -4.13 8.27 -1.42
C CYS A 836 -4.84 9.44 -2.13
N ILE A 837 -5.44 9.13 -3.29
CA ILE A 837 -6.32 10.01 -4.05
C ILE A 837 -7.76 9.48 -3.97
N VAL A 838 -8.75 10.37 -3.82
CA VAL A 838 -10.17 10.07 -4.00
C VAL A 838 -10.62 10.35 -5.42
N ASN A 839 -11.22 9.36 -6.07
CA ASN A 839 -11.88 9.45 -7.37
C ASN A 839 -13.38 9.12 -7.20
N SER A 840 -14.31 10.05 -7.42
CA SER A 840 -14.16 11.49 -7.57
C SER A 840 -15.37 12.20 -6.95
N LEU A 841 -15.21 13.47 -6.59
CA LEU A 841 -16.34 14.33 -6.19
C LEU A 841 -16.75 15.25 -7.35
N SER A 842 -17.99 15.75 -7.31
CA SER A 842 -18.53 16.65 -8.33
C SER A 842 -19.68 17.48 -7.76
N LEU A 843 -19.98 18.63 -8.38
CA LEU A 843 -21.08 19.52 -7.95
C LEU A 843 -22.47 19.00 -8.33
N LYS A 844 -22.55 17.88 -9.07
CA LYS A 844 -23.77 17.16 -9.44
C LYS A 844 -24.72 16.86 -8.27
N VAL A 845 -24.19 16.64 -7.06
CA VAL A 845 -24.98 16.37 -5.85
C VAL A 845 -25.48 17.64 -5.15
N GLY A 846 -25.15 18.81 -5.68
CA GLY A 846 -25.32 20.11 -5.03
C GLY A 846 -24.11 20.49 -4.18
N GLU A 847 -23.96 21.79 -3.96
CA GLU A 847 -22.79 22.38 -3.30
C GLU A 847 -22.63 21.98 -1.83
N GLU A 848 -23.73 21.77 -1.09
CA GLU A 848 -23.70 21.40 0.33
C GLU A 848 -23.11 19.99 0.55
N ASP A 849 -23.63 18.99 -0.17
CA ASP A 849 -23.11 17.63 -0.16
C ASP A 849 -21.67 17.57 -0.70
N PHE A 850 -21.33 18.38 -1.71
CA PHE A 850 -19.95 18.47 -2.20
C PHE A 850 -18.99 18.99 -1.12
N ILE A 851 -19.34 20.08 -0.43
CA ILE A 851 -18.53 20.66 0.65
C ILE A 851 -18.39 19.69 1.83
N PHE A 852 -19.46 18.98 2.20
CA PHE A 852 -19.42 17.97 3.27
C PHE A 852 -18.43 16.84 2.93
N HIS A 853 -18.58 16.21 1.76
CA HIS A 853 -17.69 15.14 1.34
C HIS A 853 -16.24 15.63 1.14
N ALA A 854 -16.03 16.82 0.57
CA ALA A 854 -14.68 17.38 0.37
C ALA A 854 -13.96 17.64 1.71
N LYS A 855 -14.66 18.16 2.73
CA LYS A 855 -14.09 18.33 4.07
C LYS A 855 -13.73 16.99 4.72
N LEU A 856 -14.59 15.99 4.59
CA LEU A 856 -14.36 14.64 5.11
C LEU A 856 -13.17 13.95 4.43
N VAL A 857 -13.02 14.06 3.10
CA VAL A 857 -11.84 13.58 2.36
C VAL A 857 -10.54 14.25 2.86
N ARG A 858 -10.58 15.56 3.12
CA ARG A 858 -9.45 16.31 3.69
C ARG A 858 -9.09 15.81 5.10
N LYS A 859 -10.09 15.45 5.92
CA LYS A 859 -9.93 14.89 7.27
C LYS A 859 -9.34 13.47 7.26
N TYR A 860 -9.60 12.67 6.23
CA TYR A 860 -8.89 11.42 5.96
C TYR A 860 -7.46 11.61 5.39
N GLY A 861 -7.09 12.86 5.05
CA GLY A 861 -5.77 13.26 4.59
C GLY A 861 -5.48 13.06 3.10
N ALA A 862 -6.46 12.64 2.30
CA ALA A 862 -6.30 12.30 0.89
C ALA A 862 -6.30 13.53 -0.04
N ALA A 863 -5.71 13.38 -1.23
CA ALA A 863 -5.89 14.31 -2.36
C ALA A 863 -7.21 14.01 -3.10
N LEU A 864 -7.72 14.95 -3.89
CA LEU A 864 -9.08 14.87 -4.44
C LEU A 864 -9.13 15.07 -5.96
N VAL A 865 -9.71 14.11 -6.69
CA VAL A 865 -10.20 14.31 -8.06
C VAL A 865 -11.59 14.93 -8.04
N CYS A 866 -11.73 16.05 -8.73
CA CYS A 866 -13.00 16.68 -9.05
C CYS A 866 -13.30 16.54 -10.53
N MET A 867 -14.42 15.88 -10.84
CA MET A 867 -14.95 15.83 -12.20
C MET A 867 -15.62 17.16 -12.55
N ALA A 868 -15.45 17.64 -13.78
CA ALA A 868 -16.21 18.75 -14.33
C ALA A 868 -17.67 18.34 -14.61
N PHE A 869 -18.44 18.15 -13.55
CA PHE A 869 -19.86 17.77 -13.58
C PHE A 869 -20.58 18.56 -12.48
N ASP A 870 -21.57 19.37 -12.84
CA ASP A 870 -22.36 20.20 -11.93
C ASP A 870 -23.86 19.87 -11.99
N GLU A 871 -24.69 20.75 -11.42
CA GLU A 871 -26.14 20.61 -11.38
C GLU A 871 -26.81 20.73 -12.77
N GLU A 872 -26.11 21.28 -13.78
CA GLU A 872 -26.59 21.37 -15.17
C GLU A 872 -26.21 20.13 -15.99
N GLY A 873 -25.02 19.57 -15.76
CA GLY A 873 -24.61 18.30 -16.39
C GLY A 873 -23.12 18.02 -16.38
N GLN A 874 -22.71 17.08 -17.23
CA GLN A 874 -21.30 16.75 -17.49
C GLN A 874 -20.72 17.74 -18.51
N ALA A 875 -19.56 18.33 -18.23
CA ALA A 875 -18.93 19.32 -19.09
C ALA A 875 -18.49 18.73 -20.44
N ALA A 876 -19.29 18.97 -21.49
CA ALA A 876 -18.99 18.56 -22.85
C ALA A 876 -18.12 19.60 -23.60
N THR A 877 -18.48 20.88 -23.51
CA THR A 877 -17.81 21.98 -24.23
C THR A 877 -16.55 22.47 -23.52
N PHE A 878 -15.66 23.17 -24.25
CA PHE A 878 -14.52 23.90 -23.69
C PHE A 878 -14.93 24.87 -22.56
N ASP A 879 -15.94 25.72 -22.79
CA ASP A 879 -16.38 26.72 -21.83
C ASP A 879 -16.97 26.11 -20.56
N ASP A 880 -17.74 25.02 -20.65
CA ASP A 880 -18.30 24.33 -19.48
C ASP A 880 -17.22 23.67 -18.62
N LYS A 881 -16.20 23.05 -19.25
CA LYS A 881 -15.08 22.43 -18.54
C LYS A 881 -14.36 23.47 -17.69
N ILE A 882 -14.10 24.63 -18.28
CA ILE A 882 -13.44 25.77 -17.65
C ILE A 882 -14.31 26.36 -16.52
N ARG A 883 -15.59 26.66 -16.80
CA ARG A 883 -16.58 27.20 -15.86
C ARG A 883 -16.72 26.35 -14.59
N ILE A 884 -16.84 25.03 -14.74
CA ILE A 884 -17.09 24.12 -13.62
C ILE A 884 -15.81 23.91 -12.80
N CYS A 885 -14.64 23.79 -13.45
CA CYS A 885 -13.36 23.72 -12.75
C CYS A 885 -13.08 24.99 -11.91
N GLU A 886 -13.31 26.19 -12.44
CA GLU A 886 -13.18 27.45 -11.70
C GLU A 886 -14.09 27.50 -10.47
N ARG A 887 -15.41 27.27 -10.64
CA ARG A 887 -16.37 27.25 -9.52
C ARG A 887 -15.96 26.23 -8.44
N THR A 888 -15.50 25.05 -8.86
CA THR A 888 -15.08 24.00 -7.94
C THR A 888 -13.79 24.36 -7.20
N TYR A 889 -12.82 24.98 -7.87
CA TYR A 889 -11.58 25.47 -7.28
C TYR A 889 -11.84 26.52 -6.20
N ASP A 890 -12.72 27.50 -6.49
CA ASP A 890 -13.11 28.54 -5.52
C ASP A 890 -13.79 27.93 -4.29
N ILE A 891 -14.71 26.96 -4.47
CA ILE A 891 -15.38 26.26 -3.36
C ILE A 891 -14.38 25.47 -2.50
N LEU A 892 -13.46 24.74 -3.14
CA LEU A 892 -12.46 23.92 -2.43
C LEU A 892 -11.47 24.77 -1.64
N THR A 893 -10.93 25.82 -2.25
CA THR A 893 -9.94 26.69 -1.60
C THR A 893 -10.58 27.58 -0.52
N THR A 894 -11.72 28.23 -0.80
CA THR A 894 -12.32 29.20 0.13
C THR A 894 -13.23 28.59 1.19
N LYS A 895 -13.97 27.51 0.89
CA LYS A 895 -14.97 26.92 1.81
C LYS A 895 -14.53 25.59 2.43
N CYS A 896 -13.63 24.85 1.77
CA CYS A 896 -13.14 23.55 2.24
C CYS A 896 -11.69 23.61 2.74
N GLY A 897 -10.94 24.69 2.45
CA GLY A 897 -9.56 24.87 2.89
C GLY A 897 -8.59 23.84 2.29
N TYR A 898 -8.73 23.55 0.99
CA TYR A 898 -7.72 22.83 0.20
C TYR A 898 -6.64 23.78 -0.32
N MET A 899 -5.43 23.26 -0.49
CA MET A 899 -4.40 23.90 -1.33
C MET A 899 -4.56 23.44 -2.78
N GLY A 900 -4.17 24.28 -3.75
CA GLY A 900 -4.26 23.92 -5.17
C GLY A 900 -3.57 22.59 -5.50
N HIS A 901 -2.42 22.33 -4.90
CA HIS A 901 -1.63 21.10 -5.10
C HIS A 901 -2.24 19.83 -4.49
N ASP A 902 -3.40 19.90 -3.82
CA ASP A 902 -4.17 18.74 -3.37
C ASP A 902 -5.40 18.44 -4.27
N ILE A 903 -5.64 19.29 -5.29
CA ILE A 903 -6.79 19.24 -6.19
C ILE A 903 -6.34 18.70 -7.56
N ILE A 904 -7.07 17.72 -8.09
CA ILE A 904 -6.94 17.20 -9.45
C ILE A 904 -8.26 17.46 -10.18
N PHE A 905 -8.24 18.02 -11.38
CA PHE A 905 -9.43 18.13 -12.22
C PHE A 905 -9.46 17.05 -13.31
N ASP A 906 -10.56 16.28 -13.38
CA ASP A 906 -10.92 15.56 -14.60
C ASP A 906 -11.89 16.43 -15.41
N CYS A 907 -11.39 16.98 -16.52
CA CYS A 907 -12.17 17.83 -17.45
C CYS A 907 -13.09 17.00 -18.38
N ASN A 908 -13.37 15.73 -18.04
CA ASN A 908 -14.05 14.71 -18.82
C ASN A 908 -13.41 14.44 -20.20
N ILE A 909 -12.58 13.40 -20.28
CA ILE A 909 -12.28 12.76 -21.57
C ILE A 909 -13.54 12.02 -22.06
N LEU A 910 -14.15 12.53 -23.12
CA LEU A 910 -15.36 11.98 -23.75
C LEU A 910 -15.02 11.24 -25.05
N THR A 911 -15.92 10.34 -25.48
CA THR A 911 -15.72 9.52 -26.70
C THR A 911 -15.90 10.36 -27.98
N ILE A 912 -14.91 10.28 -28.88
CA ILE A 912 -14.94 10.94 -30.20
C ILE A 912 -15.09 9.92 -31.35
N ALA A 913 -15.18 10.41 -32.59
CA ALA A 913 -15.39 9.62 -33.80
C ALA A 913 -16.61 8.67 -33.70
N THR A 914 -17.71 9.17 -33.14
CA THR A 914 -18.99 8.43 -32.99
C THR A 914 -19.87 8.48 -34.24
N GLY A 915 -19.54 9.33 -35.22
CA GLY A 915 -20.42 9.68 -36.34
C GLY A 915 -21.47 10.74 -35.98
N MET A 916 -21.29 11.47 -34.88
CA MET A 916 -22.10 12.62 -34.46
C MET A 916 -21.22 13.87 -34.47
N GLU A 917 -21.64 14.93 -35.16
CA GLU A 917 -20.84 16.15 -35.36
C GLU A 917 -20.54 16.85 -34.03
N GLU A 918 -21.51 16.80 -33.12
CA GLU A 918 -21.45 17.36 -31.76
C GLU A 918 -20.34 16.74 -30.89
N HIS A 919 -19.85 15.55 -31.26
CA HIS A 919 -18.81 14.83 -30.52
C HIS A 919 -17.41 15.00 -31.12
N ASN A 920 -17.28 15.51 -32.36
CA ASN A 920 -15.99 15.61 -33.05
C ASN A 920 -14.98 16.46 -32.26
N ASN A 921 -15.46 17.51 -31.59
CA ASN A 921 -14.60 18.50 -30.95
C ASN A 921 -14.14 18.14 -29.52
N TYR A 922 -14.71 17.10 -28.88
CA TYR A 922 -14.47 16.83 -27.44
C TYR A 922 -13.00 16.52 -27.08
N GLY A 923 -12.24 15.94 -28.01
CA GLY A 923 -10.81 15.66 -27.81
C GLY A 923 -10.01 16.96 -27.70
N LYS A 924 -10.15 17.82 -28.70
CA LYS A 924 -9.59 19.17 -28.76
C LYS A 924 -10.04 20.04 -27.59
N ASP A 925 -11.33 20.05 -27.27
CA ASP A 925 -11.89 20.87 -26.17
C ASP A 925 -11.36 20.46 -24.79
N PHE A 926 -11.06 19.17 -24.57
CA PHE A 926 -10.36 18.75 -23.36
C PHE A 926 -8.92 19.26 -23.33
N ILE A 927 -8.17 19.09 -24.43
CA ILE A 927 -6.76 19.49 -24.53
C ILE A 927 -6.59 21.00 -24.31
N ASP A 928 -7.43 21.82 -24.95
CA ASP A 928 -7.39 23.28 -24.77
C ASP A 928 -7.91 23.71 -23.38
N ALA A 929 -8.93 23.04 -22.83
CA ALA A 929 -9.44 23.37 -21.49
C ALA A 929 -8.41 23.10 -20.39
N VAL A 930 -7.61 22.03 -20.49
CA VAL A 930 -6.55 21.69 -19.52
C VAL A 930 -5.52 22.82 -19.39
N GLU A 931 -5.11 23.45 -20.49
CA GLU A 931 -4.20 24.60 -20.49
C GLU A 931 -4.81 25.83 -19.77
N VAL A 932 -6.10 26.08 -19.99
CA VAL A 932 -6.81 27.19 -19.34
C VAL A 932 -7.04 26.93 -17.85
N VAL A 933 -7.43 25.71 -17.47
CA VAL A 933 -7.66 25.30 -16.08
C VAL A 933 -6.36 25.37 -15.28
N ARG A 934 -5.24 24.81 -15.78
CA ARG A 934 -3.91 24.90 -15.13
C ARG A 934 -3.45 26.34 -14.93
N ARG A 935 -3.82 27.28 -15.81
CA ARG A 935 -3.51 28.70 -15.71
C ARG A 935 -4.41 29.46 -14.72
N LYS A 936 -5.71 29.12 -14.66
CA LYS A 936 -6.70 29.82 -13.81
C LYS A 936 -6.78 29.27 -12.38
N CYS A 937 -6.51 27.98 -12.19
CA CYS A 937 -6.57 27.28 -10.91
C CYS A 937 -5.14 26.96 -10.45
N PRO A 938 -4.38 27.93 -9.91
CA PRO A 938 -2.93 27.81 -9.74
C PRO A 938 -2.54 26.65 -8.81
N GLY A 939 -1.64 25.79 -9.30
CA GLY A 939 -1.16 24.61 -8.57
C GLY A 939 -2.08 23.39 -8.65
N CYS A 940 -3.28 23.47 -9.23
CA CYS A 940 -4.11 22.28 -9.47
C CYS A 940 -3.44 21.33 -10.45
N TYR A 941 -3.68 20.03 -10.27
CA TYR A 941 -3.29 18.99 -11.21
C TYR A 941 -4.48 18.62 -12.10
N THR A 942 -4.24 17.85 -13.15
CA THR A 942 -5.23 17.48 -14.17
C THR A 942 -5.10 16.01 -14.53
N SER A 943 -6.24 15.34 -14.70
CA SER A 943 -6.39 13.92 -15.01
C SER A 943 -7.47 13.69 -16.07
N GLY A 944 -7.64 12.43 -16.47
CA GLY A 944 -8.68 12.00 -17.39
C GLY A 944 -8.74 10.48 -17.55
N GLY A 945 -9.95 9.93 -17.68
CA GLY A 945 -10.15 8.54 -18.10
C GLY A 945 -9.82 8.30 -19.57
N LEU A 946 -8.55 8.09 -19.92
CA LEU A 946 -8.05 8.06 -21.31
C LEU A 946 -8.75 7.01 -22.19
N SER A 947 -9.08 5.85 -21.61
CA SER A 947 -9.80 4.78 -22.30
C SER A 947 -11.14 5.23 -22.91
N ASN A 948 -11.81 6.25 -22.34
CA ASN A 948 -13.11 6.77 -22.75
C ASN A 948 -13.11 7.38 -24.16
N LEU A 949 -12.01 8.07 -24.53
CA LEU A 949 -11.81 8.71 -25.84
C LEU A 949 -12.14 7.76 -27.01
N SER A 950 -11.76 6.51 -26.81
CA SER A 950 -11.61 5.47 -27.82
C SER A 950 -12.76 4.46 -27.90
N PHE A 951 -13.88 4.68 -27.19
CA PHE A 951 -14.94 3.67 -27.06
C PHE A 951 -15.64 3.30 -28.39
N SER A 952 -15.65 4.19 -29.38
CA SER A 952 -16.10 3.93 -30.76
C SER A 952 -15.38 2.74 -31.43
N PHE A 953 -14.15 2.44 -30.99
CA PHE A 953 -13.25 1.43 -31.56
C PHE A 953 -13.05 0.19 -30.69
N ARG A 954 -13.97 -0.10 -29.75
CA ARG A 954 -13.93 -1.34 -28.92
C ARG A 954 -13.77 -2.60 -29.80
N GLY A 955 -12.71 -3.38 -29.54
CA GLY A 955 -12.30 -4.56 -30.32
C GLY A 955 -11.12 -4.34 -31.30
N LEU A 956 -10.77 -3.07 -31.57
CA LEU A 956 -9.57 -2.66 -32.32
C LEU A 956 -8.51 -2.09 -31.36
N ASN A 957 -7.98 -2.93 -30.46
CA ASN A 957 -7.01 -2.52 -29.44
C ASN A 957 -5.84 -1.71 -30.00
N GLU A 958 -5.15 -2.20 -31.03
CA GLU A 958 -4.04 -1.51 -31.71
C GLU A 958 -4.40 -0.05 -32.09
N LEU A 959 -5.60 0.17 -32.64
CA LEU A 959 -6.08 1.51 -33.02
C LEU A 959 -6.42 2.37 -31.79
N ARG A 960 -7.00 1.78 -30.73
CA ARG A 960 -7.27 2.49 -29.46
C ARG A 960 -5.97 2.92 -28.78
N GLU A 961 -5.00 2.02 -28.72
CA GLU A 961 -3.70 2.21 -28.05
C GLU A 961 -2.86 3.26 -28.80
N ALA A 962 -2.88 3.26 -30.14
CA ALA A 962 -2.34 4.36 -30.95
C ALA A 962 -3.06 5.70 -30.69
N MET A 963 -4.39 5.70 -30.68
CA MET A 963 -5.22 6.89 -30.40
C MET A 963 -4.93 7.50 -29.02
N HIS A 964 -4.70 6.66 -28.01
CA HIS A 964 -4.30 7.08 -26.66
C HIS A 964 -2.96 7.80 -26.66
N SER A 965 -1.98 7.28 -27.41
CA SER A 965 -0.63 7.84 -27.45
C SER A 965 -0.56 9.16 -28.23
N VAL A 966 -1.33 9.29 -29.33
CA VAL A 966 -1.53 10.57 -30.05
C VAL A 966 -2.18 11.61 -29.13
N PHE A 967 -3.24 11.24 -28.41
CA PHE A 967 -3.90 12.16 -27.48
C PHE A 967 -2.96 12.64 -26.35
N LEU A 968 -2.21 11.72 -25.72
CA LEU A 968 -1.25 12.10 -24.67
C LEU A 968 -0.13 13.01 -25.19
N TYR A 969 0.38 12.76 -26.40
CA TYR A 969 1.40 13.59 -27.03
C TYR A 969 0.98 15.06 -27.19
N HIS A 970 -0.31 15.33 -27.47
CA HIS A 970 -0.84 16.71 -27.53
C HIS A 970 -1.29 17.24 -26.16
N ALA A 971 -1.84 16.39 -25.28
CA ALA A 971 -2.40 16.81 -23.99
C ALA A 971 -1.33 17.12 -22.92
N ILE A 972 -0.22 16.37 -22.87
CA ILE A 972 0.82 16.53 -21.84
C ILE A 972 1.52 17.90 -21.95
N PRO A 973 1.98 18.38 -23.13
CA PRO A 973 2.55 19.72 -23.28
C PRO A 973 1.56 20.86 -22.95
N LYS A 974 0.25 20.59 -23.04
CA LYS A 974 -0.83 21.51 -22.65
C LYS A 974 -1.12 21.49 -21.14
N GLY A 975 -0.43 20.65 -20.38
CA GLY A 975 -0.49 20.59 -18.92
C GLY A 975 -1.34 19.45 -18.36
N LEU A 976 -1.59 18.38 -19.13
CA LEU A 976 -2.16 17.14 -18.58
C LEU A 976 -1.11 16.43 -17.71
N THR A 977 -1.29 16.46 -16.39
CA THR A 977 -0.28 15.96 -15.45
C THR A 977 -0.33 14.46 -15.17
N MET A 978 -1.49 13.84 -15.31
CA MET A 978 -1.70 12.41 -15.12
C MET A 978 -2.87 11.91 -15.97
N ALA A 979 -3.04 10.59 -16.10
CA ALA A 979 -4.29 10.02 -16.61
C ALA A 979 -4.50 8.58 -16.12
N ILE A 980 -5.75 8.12 -16.17
CA ILE A 980 -6.13 6.73 -15.92
C ILE A 980 -5.98 5.95 -17.24
N VAL A 981 -5.03 5.01 -17.26
CA VAL A 981 -4.50 4.36 -18.47
C VAL A 981 -4.22 2.87 -18.27
N ASN A 982 -4.21 2.12 -19.37
CA ASN A 982 -3.67 0.77 -19.42
C ASN A 982 -2.13 0.80 -19.40
N ALA A 983 -1.55 0.87 -18.20
CA ALA A 983 -0.11 1.01 -17.98
C ALA A 983 0.70 -0.03 -18.78
N GLY A 984 1.63 0.47 -19.61
CA GLY A 984 2.49 -0.35 -20.46
C GLY A 984 1.85 -0.89 -21.75
N ALA A 985 0.60 -0.53 -22.09
CA ALA A 985 -0.01 -0.87 -23.38
C ALA A 985 0.00 0.29 -24.41
N LEU A 986 0.50 1.46 -24.01
CA LEU A 986 0.73 2.59 -24.92
C LEU A 986 1.90 2.26 -25.87
N PRO A 987 1.76 2.38 -27.22
CA PRO A 987 2.88 2.45 -28.15
C PRO A 987 3.67 3.76 -28.03
N ILE A 988 4.89 3.79 -28.55
CA ILE A 988 5.66 5.03 -28.70
C ILE A 988 5.04 5.83 -29.86
N TYR A 989 4.89 7.14 -29.73
CA TYR A 989 4.19 7.97 -30.72
C TYR A 989 4.77 7.85 -32.14
N THR A 990 6.11 7.79 -32.27
CA THR A 990 6.81 7.60 -33.55
C THR A 990 6.74 6.20 -34.15
N ASP A 991 6.29 5.20 -33.39
CA ASP A 991 6.09 3.83 -33.91
C ASP A 991 4.72 3.62 -34.56
N ILE A 992 3.81 4.59 -34.41
CA ILE A 992 2.49 4.56 -35.04
C ILE A 992 2.71 4.83 -36.54
N PRO A 993 2.26 3.94 -37.45
CA PRO A 993 2.38 4.13 -38.89
C PRO A 993 1.87 5.50 -39.34
N ASP A 994 2.60 6.19 -40.23
CA ASP A 994 2.31 7.60 -40.56
C ASP A 994 0.88 7.83 -41.08
N ASP A 995 0.32 6.87 -41.83
CA ASP A 995 -1.06 6.91 -42.33
C ASP A 995 -2.09 6.83 -41.18
N MET A 996 -1.89 5.89 -40.25
CA MET A 996 -2.71 5.76 -39.05
C MET A 996 -2.54 6.97 -38.12
N ARG A 997 -1.30 7.46 -37.95
CA ARG A 997 -1.00 8.56 -37.03
C ARG A 997 -1.64 9.86 -37.49
N GLN A 998 -1.55 10.19 -38.79
CA GLN A 998 -2.22 11.37 -39.35
C GLN A 998 -3.74 11.28 -39.19
N LEU A 999 -4.37 10.14 -39.50
CA LEU A 999 -5.82 9.96 -39.31
C LEU A 999 -6.27 10.10 -37.84
N LEU A 1000 -5.41 9.72 -36.89
CA LEU A 1000 -5.67 9.87 -35.46
C LEU A 1000 -5.45 11.30 -34.98
N GLU A 1001 -4.41 11.99 -35.45
CA GLU A 1001 -4.17 13.43 -35.20
C GLU A 1001 -5.32 14.28 -35.76
N ASP A 1002 -5.74 14.00 -37.01
CA ASP A 1002 -6.83 14.70 -37.71
C ASP A 1002 -8.14 14.67 -36.91
N VAL A 1003 -8.44 13.53 -36.30
CA VAL A 1003 -9.63 13.29 -35.46
C VAL A 1003 -9.47 13.82 -34.03
N VAL A 1004 -8.32 13.63 -33.38
CA VAL A 1004 -8.09 14.09 -31.99
C VAL A 1004 -8.08 15.61 -31.92
N MET A 1005 -7.45 16.27 -32.89
CA MET A 1005 -7.33 17.73 -32.97
C MET A 1005 -8.46 18.39 -33.79
N ASN A 1006 -9.38 17.60 -34.38
CA ASN A 1006 -10.54 18.06 -35.14
C ASN A 1006 -10.18 19.08 -36.25
N VAL A 1007 -9.15 18.78 -37.05
CA VAL A 1007 -8.58 19.72 -38.04
C VAL A 1007 -9.14 19.58 -39.46
N ALA A 1008 -9.83 18.48 -39.78
CA ALA A 1008 -10.50 18.27 -41.06
C ALA A 1008 -11.95 17.75 -40.85
N PRO A 1009 -12.98 18.34 -41.49
CA PRO A 1009 -14.38 17.94 -41.27
C PRO A 1009 -14.66 16.45 -41.53
N GLU A 1010 -14.00 15.87 -42.53
CA GLU A 1010 -14.15 14.47 -42.94
C GLU A 1010 -13.23 13.50 -42.19
N ALA A 1011 -12.47 13.95 -41.18
CA ALA A 1011 -11.54 13.11 -40.41
C ALA A 1011 -12.23 11.93 -39.72
N THR A 1012 -13.38 12.17 -39.09
CA THR A 1012 -14.19 11.12 -38.44
C THR A 1012 -14.67 10.08 -39.46
N GLU A 1013 -15.05 10.48 -40.67
CA GLU A 1013 -15.49 9.55 -41.72
C GLU A 1013 -14.33 8.68 -42.20
N LYS A 1014 -13.18 9.29 -42.56
CA LYS A 1014 -11.96 8.58 -42.96
C LYS A 1014 -11.48 7.58 -41.91
N LEU A 1015 -11.49 7.94 -40.63
CA LEU A 1015 -11.07 7.04 -39.55
C LEU A 1015 -12.06 5.89 -39.34
N LEU A 1016 -13.38 6.12 -39.54
CA LEU A 1016 -14.39 5.08 -39.49
C LEU A 1016 -14.29 4.10 -40.67
N GLU A 1017 -14.00 4.58 -41.88
CA GLU A 1017 -13.70 3.76 -43.05
C GLU A 1017 -12.45 2.89 -42.82
N PHE A 1018 -11.34 3.51 -42.40
CA PHE A 1018 -10.10 2.81 -42.05
C PHE A 1018 -10.30 1.77 -40.93
N ALA A 1019 -11.10 2.10 -39.91
CA ALA A 1019 -11.47 1.16 -38.86
C ALA A 1019 -12.38 0.01 -39.36
N SER A 1020 -13.19 0.23 -40.40
CA SER A 1020 -13.92 -0.85 -41.07
C SER A 1020 -12.96 -1.74 -41.86
N GLU A 1021 -12.05 -1.17 -42.66
CA GLU A 1021 -11.03 -1.96 -43.36
C GLU A 1021 -10.20 -2.81 -42.39
N LEU A 1022 -9.81 -2.27 -41.23
CA LEU A 1022 -9.10 -3.04 -40.19
C LEU A 1022 -9.96 -4.18 -39.64
N LYS A 1023 -11.26 -3.97 -39.40
CA LYS A 1023 -12.19 -5.04 -39.00
C LYS A 1023 -12.31 -6.11 -40.08
N ASP A 1024 -12.41 -5.74 -41.35
CA ASP A 1024 -12.56 -6.68 -42.47
C ASP A 1024 -11.25 -7.45 -42.74
N LYS A 1025 -10.09 -6.79 -42.72
CA LYS A 1025 -8.77 -7.43 -42.77
C LYS A 1025 -8.56 -8.41 -41.62
N LYS A 1026 -9.05 -8.09 -40.41
CA LYS A 1026 -9.02 -8.95 -39.22
C LYS A 1026 -10.00 -10.12 -39.31
N ALA A 1027 -11.20 -9.91 -39.86
CA ALA A 1027 -12.21 -10.94 -40.10
C ALA A 1027 -11.79 -11.94 -41.19
N GLN A 1028 -11.20 -11.46 -42.29
CA GLN A 1028 -10.64 -12.30 -43.35
C GLN A 1028 -9.48 -13.17 -42.83
N LYS A 1029 -8.57 -12.60 -42.02
CA LYS A 1029 -7.53 -13.39 -41.31
C LYS A 1029 -8.13 -14.41 -40.35
N GLY A 1030 -9.30 -14.14 -39.74
CA GLY A 1030 -10.02 -15.06 -38.86
C GLY A 1030 -10.52 -16.36 -39.51
N GLY A 1031 -10.60 -16.42 -40.85
CA GLY A 1031 -10.99 -17.64 -41.58
C GLY A 1031 -9.86 -18.67 -41.77
N ALA A 1032 -8.60 -18.24 -41.67
CA ALA A 1032 -7.43 -19.09 -41.94
C ALA A 1032 -6.65 -19.39 -40.65
N GLY A 1033 -6.49 -20.68 -40.34
CA GLY A 1033 -5.63 -21.15 -39.25
C GLY A 1033 -4.14 -20.98 -39.59
N GLY A 1034 -3.70 -19.73 -39.70
CA GLY A 1034 -2.40 -19.31 -40.23
C GLY A 1034 -1.53 -18.63 -39.19
N ALA A 1035 -1.28 -19.30 -38.06
CA ALA A 1035 -0.19 -18.92 -37.13
C ALA A 1035 1.19 -19.27 -37.73
N THR A 1036 1.43 -18.84 -38.96
CA THR A 1036 2.76 -18.77 -39.54
C THR A 1036 3.55 -17.83 -38.65
N LYS A 1037 4.66 -18.30 -38.07
CA LYS A 1037 5.65 -17.39 -37.53
C LYS A 1037 6.21 -16.60 -38.72
N ALA A 1038 5.70 -15.39 -38.93
CA ALA A 1038 6.56 -14.35 -39.46
C ALA A 1038 7.81 -14.33 -38.57
N VAL A 1039 8.99 -14.40 -39.17
CA VAL A 1039 10.18 -13.89 -38.50
C VAL A 1039 9.89 -12.42 -38.30
N GLU A 1040 9.75 -12.00 -37.04
CA GLU A 1040 9.45 -10.61 -36.68
C GLU A 1040 10.49 -9.74 -37.39
N GLU A 1041 10.10 -8.82 -38.27
CA GLU A 1041 10.98 -8.36 -39.37
C GLU A 1041 12.31 -7.73 -38.89
N TRP A 1042 12.27 -7.06 -37.74
CA TRP A 1042 13.43 -6.56 -37.02
C TRP A 1042 14.49 -7.64 -36.69
N ARG A 1043 14.11 -8.91 -36.52
CA ARG A 1043 15.01 -10.06 -36.29
C ARG A 1043 15.90 -10.40 -37.49
N THR A 1044 15.61 -9.84 -38.67
CA THR A 1044 16.46 -9.97 -39.86
C THR A 1044 17.57 -8.91 -39.95
N GLN A 1045 17.59 -7.96 -39.02
CA GLN A 1045 18.60 -6.91 -38.94
C GLN A 1045 19.84 -7.37 -38.15
N GLY A 1046 20.96 -6.65 -38.33
CA GLY A 1046 22.20 -6.89 -37.57
C GLY A 1046 22.00 -6.66 -36.07
N VAL A 1047 22.76 -7.40 -35.25
CA VAL A 1047 22.55 -7.52 -33.79
C VAL A 1047 22.46 -6.18 -33.05
N GLU A 1048 23.26 -5.19 -33.41
CA GLU A 1048 23.21 -3.84 -32.82
C GLU A 1048 21.81 -3.22 -32.90
N LYS A 1049 21.18 -3.28 -34.09
CA LYS A 1049 19.80 -2.80 -34.29
C LYS A 1049 18.76 -3.66 -33.58
N ARG A 1050 19.07 -4.94 -33.33
CA ARG A 1050 18.18 -5.82 -32.55
C ARG A 1050 18.28 -5.54 -31.05
N LEU A 1051 19.45 -5.15 -30.55
CA LEU A 1051 19.64 -4.64 -29.18
C LEU A 1051 18.94 -3.29 -29.01
N GLU A 1052 19.16 -2.34 -29.92
CA GLU A 1052 18.45 -1.05 -29.98
C GLU A 1052 16.92 -1.25 -29.96
N HIS A 1053 16.40 -2.07 -30.89
CA HIS A 1053 14.98 -2.39 -30.96
C HIS A 1053 14.47 -3.08 -29.68
N SER A 1054 15.23 -4.02 -29.10
CA SER A 1054 14.83 -4.71 -27.87
C SER A 1054 14.77 -3.75 -26.68
N LEU A 1055 15.68 -2.80 -26.58
CA LEU A 1055 15.68 -1.74 -25.56
C LEU A 1055 14.51 -0.78 -25.76
N VAL A 1056 14.40 -0.15 -26.94
CA VAL A 1056 13.34 0.83 -27.25
C VAL A 1056 11.94 0.23 -27.08
N LYS A 1057 11.73 -1.03 -27.49
CA LYS A 1057 10.43 -1.72 -27.35
C LYS A 1057 10.21 -2.41 -25.99
N GLY A 1058 11.22 -2.50 -25.13
CA GLY A 1058 11.13 -3.22 -23.86
C GLY A 1058 10.98 -4.75 -24.00
N ILE A 1059 11.55 -5.35 -25.05
CA ILE A 1059 11.50 -6.78 -25.35
C ILE A 1059 12.68 -7.51 -24.65
N ASP A 1060 12.38 -8.20 -23.55
CA ASP A 1060 13.38 -8.95 -22.77
C ASP A 1060 13.65 -10.38 -23.31
N LYS A 1061 12.85 -10.82 -24.28
CA LYS A 1061 12.71 -12.21 -24.74
C LYS A 1061 13.92 -12.76 -25.50
N PHE A 1062 14.63 -11.91 -26.23
CA PHE A 1062 15.77 -12.27 -27.07
C PHE A 1062 17.09 -11.62 -26.62
N ILE A 1063 17.05 -10.72 -25.63
CA ILE A 1063 18.18 -9.87 -25.25
C ILE A 1063 19.43 -10.67 -24.87
N VAL A 1064 19.25 -11.85 -24.24
CA VAL A 1064 20.36 -12.76 -23.89
C VAL A 1064 20.99 -13.38 -25.14
N ASP A 1065 20.16 -13.82 -26.10
CA ASP A 1065 20.63 -14.41 -27.36
C ASP A 1065 21.37 -13.36 -28.21
N ASP A 1066 20.85 -12.13 -28.28
CA ASP A 1066 21.47 -11.01 -29.00
C ASP A 1066 22.78 -10.54 -28.35
N VAL A 1067 22.80 -10.42 -27.01
CA VAL A 1067 24.03 -10.10 -26.26
C VAL A 1067 25.09 -11.18 -26.47
N GLN A 1068 24.69 -12.46 -26.55
CA GLN A 1068 25.62 -13.56 -26.83
C GLN A 1068 26.16 -13.50 -28.28
N GLU A 1069 25.33 -13.16 -29.27
CA GLU A 1069 25.78 -12.94 -30.66
C GLU A 1069 26.81 -11.79 -30.77
N CYS A 1070 26.71 -10.75 -29.95
CA CYS A 1070 27.75 -9.72 -29.86
C CYS A 1070 29.10 -10.24 -29.30
N LEU A 1071 29.08 -11.20 -28.37
CA LEU A 1071 30.30 -11.82 -27.85
C LEU A 1071 30.89 -12.83 -28.85
N ASP A 1072 30.04 -13.68 -29.43
CA ASP A 1072 30.46 -14.84 -30.21
C ASP A 1072 30.77 -14.46 -31.68
N ASP A 1073 29.87 -13.78 -32.37
CA ASP A 1073 30.00 -13.48 -33.81
C ASP A 1073 30.69 -12.13 -34.08
N LEU A 1074 30.52 -11.12 -33.22
CA LEU A 1074 31.24 -9.84 -33.34
C LEU A 1074 32.56 -9.78 -32.54
N GLN A 1075 32.84 -10.78 -31.69
CA GLN A 1075 34.04 -10.84 -30.84
C GLN A 1075 34.24 -9.60 -29.93
N LEU A 1076 33.15 -8.92 -29.57
CA LEU A 1076 33.18 -7.79 -28.64
C LEU A 1076 33.44 -8.30 -27.22
N LYS A 1077 34.23 -7.55 -26.44
CA LYS A 1077 34.30 -7.80 -24.99
C LYS A 1077 32.96 -7.45 -24.36
N PRO A 1078 32.55 -8.13 -23.27
CA PRO A 1078 31.33 -7.78 -22.54
C PRO A 1078 31.14 -6.30 -22.23
N LEU A 1079 32.22 -5.57 -21.89
CA LEU A 1079 32.15 -4.12 -21.66
C LEU A 1079 31.81 -3.32 -22.93
N GLU A 1080 32.37 -3.73 -24.07
CA GLU A 1080 32.14 -3.08 -25.38
C GLU A 1080 30.69 -3.30 -25.85
N VAL A 1081 30.03 -4.38 -25.42
CA VAL A 1081 28.58 -4.60 -25.62
C VAL A 1081 27.74 -3.63 -24.77
N ILE A 1082 28.18 -3.30 -23.55
CA ILE A 1082 27.53 -2.31 -22.67
C ILE A 1082 27.71 -0.90 -23.24
N GLU A 1083 28.96 -0.46 -23.43
CA GLU A 1083 29.30 0.90 -23.84
C GLU A 1083 28.91 1.21 -25.29
N GLY A 1084 28.85 0.20 -26.16
CA GLY A 1084 28.40 0.31 -27.55
C GLY A 1084 26.88 0.14 -27.70
N PRO A 1085 26.39 -1.00 -28.23
CA PRO A 1085 25.02 -1.14 -28.71
C PRO A 1085 23.95 -1.01 -27.61
N LEU A 1086 24.25 -1.38 -26.37
CA LEU A 1086 23.29 -1.24 -25.26
C LEU A 1086 23.13 0.23 -24.83
N MET A 1087 24.22 0.97 -24.64
CA MET A 1087 24.15 2.41 -24.35
C MET A 1087 23.63 3.23 -25.53
N ALA A 1088 23.92 2.85 -26.78
CA ALA A 1088 23.33 3.47 -27.96
C ALA A 1088 21.79 3.36 -27.96
N GLY A 1089 21.26 2.16 -27.69
CA GLY A 1089 19.81 1.95 -27.55
C GLY A 1089 19.20 2.76 -26.39
N MET A 1090 19.91 2.90 -25.26
CA MET A 1090 19.47 3.75 -24.15
C MET A 1090 19.52 5.25 -24.47
N SER A 1091 20.42 5.71 -25.35
CA SER A 1091 20.40 7.09 -25.85
C SER A 1091 19.13 7.39 -26.63
N VAL A 1092 18.72 6.49 -27.52
CA VAL A 1092 17.47 6.63 -28.29
C VAL A 1092 16.24 6.66 -27.37
N VAL A 1093 16.23 5.86 -26.30
CA VAL A 1093 15.19 5.93 -25.25
C VAL A 1093 15.19 7.30 -24.56
N GLY A 1094 16.36 7.86 -24.26
CA GLY A 1094 16.52 9.21 -23.71
C GLY A 1094 15.97 10.30 -24.62
N ASP A 1095 16.34 10.29 -25.91
CA ASP A 1095 15.87 11.25 -26.91
C ASP A 1095 14.34 11.20 -27.10
N LEU A 1096 13.77 9.98 -27.14
CA LEU A 1096 12.31 9.80 -27.28
C LEU A 1096 11.55 10.24 -26.02
N PHE A 1097 12.11 10.03 -24.83
CA PHE A 1097 11.52 10.50 -23.57
C PHE A 1097 11.62 12.03 -23.43
N GLY A 1098 12.80 12.61 -23.66
CA GLY A 1098 13.04 14.05 -23.60
C GLY A 1098 12.26 14.86 -24.64
N SER A 1099 11.88 14.24 -25.76
CA SER A 1099 10.99 14.84 -26.78
C SER A 1099 9.49 14.50 -26.59
N GLY A 1100 9.10 13.87 -25.48
CA GLY A 1100 7.70 13.58 -25.13
C GLY A 1100 7.02 12.51 -25.97
N LYS A 1101 7.78 11.79 -26.81
CA LYS A 1101 7.28 10.74 -27.72
C LYS A 1101 7.17 9.37 -27.06
N MET A 1102 7.89 9.21 -25.95
CA MET A 1102 7.94 8.02 -25.10
C MET A 1102 7.64 8.42 -23.65
N PHE A 1103 6.90 7.60 -22.92
CA PHE A 1103 6.44 7.86 -21.55
C PHE A 1103 7.20 7.00 -20.54
N LEU A 1104 7.24 7.44 -19.27
CA LEU A 1104 8.00 6.77 -18.21
C LEU A 1104 7.74 5.23 -18.08
N PRO A 1105 6.52 4.68 -18.26
CA PRO A 1105 6.30 3.23 -18.24
C PRO A 1105 7.05 2.47 -19.34
N GLN A 1106 7.24 3.09 -20.50
CA GLN A 1106 8.00 2.51 -21.61
C GLN A 1106 9.50 2.54 -21.28
N VAL A 1107 10.00 3.65 -20.72
CA VAL A 1107 11.39 3.77 -20.22
C VAL A 1107 11.69 2.75 -19.13
N ILE A 1108 10.76 2.49 -18.21
CA ILE A 1108 10.89 1.43 -17.18
C ILE A 1108 11.02 0.04 -17.84
N LYS A 1109 10.28 -0.25 -18.91
CA LYS A 1109 10.44 -1.49 -19.68
C LYS A 1109 11.81 -1.58 -20.36
N SER A 1110 12.29 -0.49 -20.95
CA SER A 1110 13.66 -0.41 -21.52
C SER A 1110 14.73 -0.67 -20.47
N ALA A 1111 14.64 -0.03 -19.29
CA ALA A 1111 15.55 -0.22 -18.18
C ALA A 1111 15.56 -1.68 -17.66
N ARG A 1112 14.41 -2.36 -17.66
CA ARG A 1112 14.31 -3.79 -17.32
C ARG A 1112 15.05 -4.68 -18.34
N VAL A 1113 14.98 -4.36 -19.64
CA VAL A 1113 15.74 -5.06 -20.68
C VAL A 1113 17.24 -4.80 -20.51
N MET A 1114 17.64 -3.56 -20.27
CA MET A 1114 19.04 -3.19 -19.98
C MET A 1114 19.59 -3.95 -18.76
N LYS A 1115 18.84 -3.99 -17.66
CA LYS A 1115 19.24 -4.74 -16.44
C LYS A 1115 19.38 -6.24 -16.71
N LYS A 1116 18.53 -6.83 -17.57
CA LYS A 1116 18.62 -8.24 -17.98
C LYS A 1116 19.83 -8.51 -18.89
N ALA A 1117 20.18 -7.58 -19.78
CA ALA A 1117 21.37 -7.65 -20.63
C ALA A 1117 22.66 -7.63 -19.77
N VAL A 1118 22.79 -6.62 -18.91
CA VAL A 1118 23.96 -6.47 -18.02
C VAL A 1118 24.09 -7.67 -17.07
N ALA A 1119 23.00 -8.18 -16.51
CA ALA A 1119 23.02 -9.35 -15.62
C ALA A 1119 23.49 -10.65 -16.30
N HIS A 1120 23.42 -10.76 -17.63
CA HIS A 1120 24.02 -11.89 -18.38
C HIS A 1120 25.52 -11.68 -18.63
N LEU A 1121 25.96 -10.43 -18.80
CA LEU A 1121 27.36 -10.08 -19.06
C LEU A 1121 28.25 -10.18 -17.81
N VAL A 1122 27.75 -9.81 -16.63
CA VAL A 1122 28.54 -9.77 -15.38
C VAL A 1122 29.26 -11.10 -15.08
N PRO A 1123 28.62 -12.29 -15.09
CA PRO A 1123 29.33 -13.54 -14.82
C PRO A 1123 30.37 -13.91 -15.89
N ILE A 1124 30.18 -13.47 -17.14
CA ILE A 1124 31.13 -13.72 -18.24
C ILE A 1124 32.39 -12.88 -18.02
N MET A 1125 32.23 -11.64 -17.54
CA MET A 1125 33.32 -10.73 -17.19
C MET A 1125 34.16 -11.28 -16.04
N GLU A 1126 33.53 -11.74 -14.96
CA GLU A 1126 34.23 -12.41 -13.85
C GLU A 1126 35.09 -13.60 -14.30
N ILE A 1127 34.56 -14.41 -15.23
CA ILE A 1127 35.27 -15.57 -15.79
C ILE A 1127 36.45 -15.13 -16.69
N GLU A 1128 36.27 -14.12 -17.54
CA GLU A 1128 37.33 -13.61 -18.41
C GLU A 1128 38.47 -12.99 -17.58
N ASN A 1129 38.14 -12.23 -16.54
CA ASN A 1129 39.10 -11.61 -15.62
C ASN A 1129 39.89 -12.68 -14.85
N ARG A 1130 39.21 -13.71 -14.33
CA ARG A 1130 39.88 -14.85 -13.67
C ARG A 1130 40.76 -15.65 -14.63
N ARG A 1131 40.41 -15.75 -15.92
CA ARG A 1131 41.26 -16.36 -16.95
C ARG A 1131 42.53 -15.54 -17.19
N LYS A 1132 42.42 -14.20 -17.32
CA LYS A 1132 43.59 -13.31 -17.47
C LYS A 1132 44.54 -13.41 -16.27
N ALA A 1133 43.99 -13.38 -15.04
CA ALA A 1133 44.79 -13.55 -13.83
C ALA A 1133 45.60 -14.87 -13.85
N LEU A 1134 44.96 -15.99 -14.25
CA LEU A 1134 45.63 -17.28 -14.42
C LEU A 1134 46.71 -17.29 -15.52
N GLU A 1135 46.46 -16.61 -16.64
CA GLU A 1135 47.41 -16.51 -17.77
C GLU A 1135 48.59 -15.57 -17.46
N GLU A 1136 48.40 -14.58 -16.59
CA GLU A 1136 49.43 -13.67 -16.08
C GLU A 1136 50.19 -14.25 -14.86
N GLY A 1137 49.81 -15.45 -14.39
CA GLY A 1137 50.46 -16.13 -13.27
C GLY A 1137 50.07 -15.59 -11.88
N LEU A 1138 48.97 -14.83 -11.79
CA LEU A 1138 48.38 -14.32 -10.56
C LEU A 1138 47.49 -15.39 -9.90
N ASP A 1139 47.38 -15.35 -8.57
CA ASP A 1139 46.58 -16.30 -7.80
C ASP A 1139 45.06 -15.95 -7.94
N PRO A 1140 44.22 -16.86 -8.48
CA PRO A 1140 42.79 -16.60 -8.72
C PRO A 1140 41.92 -16.60 -7.45
N ASP A 1141 42.49 -17.00 -6.31
CA ASP A 1141 41.88 -16.98 -4.97
C ASP A 1141 42.62 -16.03 -3.99
N ARG A 1142 43.78 -15.48 -4.40
CA ARG A 1142 44.43 -14.28 -3.81
C ARG A 1142 44.76 -13.25 -4.91
N PRO A 1143 43.77 -12.50 -5.42
CA PRO A 1143 44.02 -11.55 -6.49
C PRO A 1143 44.95 -10.43 -6.01
N ASN A 1144 46.02 -10.20 -6.76
CA ASN A 1144 46.90 -9.05 -6.56
C ASN A 1144 46.25 -7.84 -7.27
N TRP A 1145 45.19 -7.31 -6.66
CA TRP A 1145 44.38 -6.23 -7.20
C TRP A 1145 45.22 -4.96 -7.46
N ALA A 1146 44.91 -4.22 -8.52
CA ALA A 1146 45.48 -2.91 -8.82
C ALA A 1146 45.11 -1.83 -7.79
N GLY A 1147 44.05 -2.06 -7.02
CA GLY A 1147 43.58 -1.28 -5.88
C GLY A 1147 42.20 -1.77 -5.43
N THR A 1148 41.75 -1.33 -4.26
CA THR A 1148 40.39 -1.55 -3.76
C THR A 1148 39.53 -0.32 -4.01
N VAL A 1149 38.39 -0.51 -4.68
CA VAL A 1149 37.44 0.56 -4.98
C VAL A 1149 36.12 0.28 -4.29
N LEU A 1150 35.75 1.12 -3.33
CA LEU A 1150 34.43 1.08 -2.71
C LEU A 1150 33.44 1.89 -3.55
N LEU A 1151 32.31 1.30 -3.91
CA LEU A 1151 31.25 1.95 -4.68
C LEU A 1151 29.94 2.01 -3.89
N ALA A 1152 29.21 3.12 -4.03
CA ALA A 1152 27.92 3.31 -3.40
C ALA A 1152 27.04 4.29 -4.20
N THR A 1153 25.75 4.00 -4.33
CA THR A 1153 24.77 5.02 -4.71
C THR A 1153 24.32 5.67 -3.40
N VAL A 1154 24.52 6.98 -3.29
CA VAL A 1154 24.48 7.70 -2.00
C VAL A 1154 23.06 7.81 -1.43
N LYS A 1155 22.98 8.23 -0.17
CA LYS A 1155 21.74 8.43 0.59
C LYS A 1155 20.68 9.19 -0.22
N GLY A 1156 19.46 8.69 -0.21
CA GLY A 1156 18.32 9.26 -0.95
C GLY A 1156 18.26 8.88 -2.44
N ASP A 1157 19.32 8.32 -3.04
CA ASP A 1157 19.31 7.92 -4.46
C ASP A 1157 19.26 6.38 -4.63
N VAL A 1158 18.55 5.94 -5.67
CA VAL A 1158 18.33 4.54 -6.09
C VAL A 1158 18.91 4.23 -7.47
N HIS A 1159 19.41 5.23 -8.19
CA HIS A 1159 19.94 5.06 -9.54
C HIS A 1159 21.31 4.36 -9.50
N ASP A 1160 21.27 3.04 -9.65
CA ASP A 1160 22.43 2.13 -9.55
C ASP A 1160 23.12 1.86 -10.88
N ILE A 1161 22.49 2.18 -12.02
CA ILE A 1161 22.97 1.77 -13.35
C ILE A 1161 24.39 2.29 -13.63
N GLY A 1162 24.66 3.58 -13.39
CA GLY A 1162 26.00 4.16 -13.57
C GLY A 1162 27.05 3.51 -12.66
N LYS A 1163 26.74 3.38 -11.37
CA LYS A 1163 27.58 2.66 -10.39
C LYS A 1163 27.89 1.23 -10.83
N ASN A 1164 26.88 0.48 -11.23
CA ASN A 1164 27.01 -0.92 -11.60
C ASN A 1164 27.90 -1.07 -12.84
N ILE A 1165 27.74 -0.19 -13.84
CA ILE A 1165 28.63 -0.14 -15.01
C ILE A 1165 30.07 0.17 -14.57
N VAL A 1166 30.28 1.21 -13.75
CA VAL A 1166 31.62 1.58 -13.25
C VAL A 1166 32.27 0.46 -12.43
N GLY A 1167 31.52 -0.23 -11.58
CA GLY A 1167 32.03 -1.40 -10.84
C GLY A 1167 32.40 -2.58 -11.74
N VAL A 1168 31.62 -2.80 -12.79
CA VAL A 1168 31.90 -3.82 -13.79
C VAL A 1168 33.12 -3.47 -14.65
N VAL A 1169 33.30 -2.19 -15.01
CA VAL A 1169 34.51 -1.65 -15.67
C VAL A 1169 35.74 -1.86 -14.79
N LEU A 1170 35.68 -1.46 -13.52
CA LEU A 1170 36.81 -1.52 -12.59
C LEU A 1170 37.20 -2.95 -12.24
N GLY A 1171 36.22 -3.85 -12.05
CA GLY A 1171 36.47 -5.29 -11.91
C GLY A 1171 37.20 -5.88 -13.13
N CYS A 1172 36.88 -5.42 -14.35
CA CYS A 1172 37.62 -5.79 -15.58
C CYS A 1172 39.01 -5.17 -15.72
N ASN A 1173 39.37 -4.21 -14.88
CA ASN A 1173 40.71 -3.61 -14.81
C ASN A 1173 41.47 -4.07 -13.55
N ASN A 1174 41.14 -5.26 -13.02
CA ASN A 1174 41.76 -5.87 -11.85
C ASN A 1174 41.67 -5.03 -10.56
N TYR A 1175 40.59 -4.28 -10.35
CA TYR A 1175 40.31 -3.64 -9.05
C TYR A 1175 39.37 -4.48 -8.18
N ARG A 1176 39.60 -4.49 -6.86
CA ARG A 1176 38.70 -5.08 -5.87
C ARG A 1176 37.50 -4.17 -5.67
N VAL A 1177 36.44 -4.38 -6.44
CA VAL A 1177 35.22 -3.57 -6.31
C VAL A 1177 34.36 -4.06 -5.15
N ILE A 1178 34.01 -3.14 -4.25
CA ILE A 1178 33.18 -3.38 -3.07
C ILE A 1178 31.94 -2.50 -3.19
N ASP A 1179 30.85 -3.05 -3.71
CA ASP A 1179 29.59 -2.35 -3.91
C ASP A 1179 28.72 -2.44 -2.64
N LEU A 1180 28.40 -1.29 -2.05
CA LEU A 1180 27.50 -1.16 -0.90
C LEU A 1180 26.01 -1.12 -1.29
N GLY A 1181 25.68 -1.05 -2.58
CA GLY A 1181 24.31 -0.94 -3.05
C GLY A 1181 23.82 0.50 -3.15
N VAL A 1182 22.57 0.73 -2.74
CA VAL A 1182 21.83 1.99 -2.97
C VAL A 1182 21.33 2.64 -1.69
N MET A 1183 21.00 3.94 -1.76
CA MET A 1183 20.58 4.78 -0.63
C MET A 1183 21.58 4.77 0.54
N VAL A 1184 22.87 4.55 0.27
CA VAL A 1184 23.88 4.25 1.28
C VAL A 1184 24.32 5.53 2.02
N PRO A 1185 24.21 5.60 3.36
CA PRO A 1185 24.68 6.73 4.15
C PRO A 1185 26.20 6.94 4.08
N CYS A 1186 26.63 8.21 4.07
CA CYS A 1186 28.05 8.60 4.02
C CYS A 1186 28.88 8.00 5.18
N ASP A 1187 28.32 7.87 6.39
CA ASP A 1187 29.00 7.22 7.52
C ASP A 1187 29.26 5.72 7.26
N GLN A 1188 28.35 5.01 6.60
CA GLN A 1188 28.55 3.60 6.22
C GLN A 1188 29.60 3.47 5.11
N ILE A 1189 29.58 4.38 4.14
CA ILE A 1189 30.59 4.48 3.07
C ILE A 1189 31.99 4.69 3.67
N LEU A 1190 32.15 5.71 4.52
CA LEU A 1190 33.42 6.05 5.17
C LEU A 1190 33.89 4.98 6.17
N LYS A 1191 32.95 4.34 6.89
CA LYS A 1191 33.25 3.20 7.75
C LYS A 1191 33.76 2.02 6.91
N LYS A 1192 33.06 1.66 5.83
CA LYS A 1192 33.43 0.49 5.04
C LYS A 1192 34.71 0.69 4.25
N ALA A 1193 34.96 1.91 3.76
CA ALA A 1193 36.23 2.27 3.13
C ALA A 1193 37.43 2.09 4.09
N LYS A 1194 37.24 2.35 5.39
CA LYS A 1194 38.25 2.09 6.43
C LYS A 1194 38.38 0.61 6.82
N GLU A 1195 37.26 -0.12 6.90
CA GLU A 1195 37.26 -1.56 7.19
C GLU A 1195 37.92 -2.40 6.09
N GLU A 1196 37.82 -1.95 4.83
CA GLU A 1196 38.25 -2.70 3.65
C GLU A 1196 39.54 -2.15 3.00
N GLU A 1197 40.16 -1.13 3.61
CA GLU A 1197 41.34 -0.42 3.12
C GLU A 1197 41.20 0.03 1.65
N ALA A 1198 40.11 0.76 1.36
CA ALA A 1198 39.78 1.20 0.00
C ALA A 1198 40.67 2.37 -0.48
N ASP A 1199 41.42 2.14 -1.57
CA ASP A 1199 42.25 3.14 -2.25
C ASP A 1199 41.41 4.23 -2.95
N VAL A 1200 40.20 3.89 -3.40
CA VAL A 1200 39.28 4.81 -4.09
C VAL A 1200 37.86 4.62 -3.57
N ILE A 1201 37.13 5.73 -3.42
CA ILE A 1201 35.68 5.74 -3.19
C ILE A 1201 35.01 6.34 -4.42
N GLY A 1202 34.12 5.59 -5.06
CA GLY A 1202 33.31 6.05 -6.19
C GLY A 1202 31.84 6.19 -5.79
N LEU A 1203 31.33 7.42 -5.86
CA LEU A 1203 29.96 7.74 -5.47
C LEU A 1203 29.07 7.93 -6.70
N SER A 1204 27.81 7.49 -6.60
CA SER A 1204 26.80 7.66 -7.64
C SER A 1204 25.60 8.42 -7.07
N GLY A 1205 25.28 9.54 -7.70
CA GLY A 1205 24.10 10.35 -7.46
C GLY A 1205 23.64 10.95 -8.78
N LEU A 1206 22.34 10.87 -9.06
CA LEU A 1206 21.68 11.39 -10.26
C LEU A 1206 20.68 12.50 -9.89
N ILE A 1207 20.01 12.38 -8.75
CA ILE A 1207 19.06 13.39 -8.28
C ILE A 1207 19.79 14.54 -7.59
N THR A 1208 19.42 15.78 -7.89
CA THR A 1208 20.07 16.99 -7.34
C THR A 1208 20.20 16.98 -5.81
N PRO A 1209 19.19 16.55 -5.01
CA PRO A 1209 19.30 16.49 -3.56
C PRO A 1209 20.28 15.44 -3.01
N SER A 1210 20.74 14.49 -3.85
CA SER A 1210 21.71 13.46 -3.47
C SER A 1210 23.16 13.87 -3.81
N LEU A 1211 23.35 14.85 -4.68
CA LEU A 1211 24.69 15.37 -5.01
C LEU A 1211 25.35 16.01 -3.77
N ASP A 1212 24.55 16.60 -2.87
CA ASP A 1212 25.03 17.11 -1.57
C ASP A 1212 25.55 16.00 -0.64
N GLU A 1213 25.13 14.74 -0.82
CA GLU A 1213 25.63 13.56 -0.09
C GLU A 1213 26.91 12.96 -0.74
N MET A 1214 27.44 13.61 -1.79
CA MET A 1214 28.70 13.25 -2.47
C MET A 1214 29.88 14.22 -2.18
N VAL A 1215 29.66 15.26 -1.37
CA VAL A 1215 30.59 16.39 -1.12
C VAL A 1215 31.25 16.28 0.26
#